data_AF-T0QU59-F1
#
_entry.id   AF-T0QU59-F1
#
_cell.length_a   1.000
_cell.length_b   1.000
_cell.length_c   1.000
_cell.angle_alpha   90.00
_cell.angle_beta   90.00
_cell.angle_gamma   90.00
#
_symmetry.space_group_name_H-M   'P 1'
#
loop_
_entity.id
_entity.type
_entity.pdbx_description
1 polymer ?
#
loop_
_entity_poly.entity_id
_entity_poly.type
_entity_poly.pdbx_seq_one_letter_code
_entity_poly.pdbx_strand_id
1 'polypeptide(L)'
;MGGVTAVGNRYANIAYYSVMNALELPAHDTSVTSSRLEPLNQATAAAQLTAMASARFADLRGRALALVNALDTSGEYDYVLATYTEKPPKFIVRPPNALIPPKVLQGLDETTRDFGGSSCTLLFWAKRHRLRFLGGFQPALAYARSVVQGGADEDLGYPSNDALILALIEVASGIDDKGQDDVGISSMAPTTTATMTAKGIKTHEPELPGATMLQFLLDVNNIDLIDEYLRHSCQNHDHPKMHHIGPKLHACLTTYGWSALGSAVQAMVQRWVATSPPEILHLPFVLLASLAGVLDDPICAPLDHPRLPEVIQAAYVALRSACDAAKALDFDVLSRGRRCKPIAMDAALHMVKCSLLIEALLRDAVVVSSSWALDKSLPPVLISMVHSYWAPVGIMAAMTGDARSKNFQNHALLPAIGLAMELNPRVDYAPYVLKPFDHPESDGSSDASLSIAAATGSLFYFATARKDKLETFYDFFIELGFHENDHMLWLVRAICNVSKRLTMRSKHVTDLAKLAAKAMRSVTLAPGELDNVVRSYGGDAVPLDDELRHEYTCRCSISDALGFFNDVAPFHVGLLINKLQKYLRGSHVAPLRAASVIVPLLQDFGSRWPILALSVRNDIAEALRVHLADTAALVVRKFKDWSIEINGTTNCACHACTKMHAFLRSQTQRKLEMDQENTTPCEHWTTTLAQLEGTNRVRRKEYGIAKVTGPEHVKDAYLLRICIQQREDRQRVSELLAMVVAVIGSAKDGQHETKRLCVA
;
A
#
# COMPACT_ATOMS: atom_id res chain seq x y z
N MET A 1 9.97 -40.81 25.79
CA MET A 1 10.35 -39.42 25.44
C MET A 1 9.10 -38.56 25.61
N GLY A 2 9.07 -37.64 26.58
CA GLY A 2 7.98 -36.68 26.71
C GLY A 2 8.26 -35.51 25.75
N GLY A 3 7.27 -35.11 24.97
CA GLY A 3 7.44 -34.09 23.94
C GLY A 3 7.74 -32.71 24.54
N VAL A 4 8.88 -32.13 24.18
CA VAL A 4 9.07 -30.68 24.25
C VAL A 4 8.31 -30.11 23.07
N THR A 5 7.15 -29.54 23.32
CA THR A 5 6.38 -28.86 22.27
C THR A 5 6.85 -27.41 22.19
N ALA A 6 7.64 -27.09 21.17
CA ALA A 6 7.76 -25.71 20.73
C ALA A 6 6.44 -25.33 20.05
N VAL A 7 5.52 -24.69 20.78
CA VAL A 7 4.39 -24.03 20.11
C VAL A 7 4.94 -22.74 19.54
N GLY A 8 5.17 -22.73 18.23
CA GLY A 8 5.45 -21.52 17.46
C GLY A 8 4.21 -20.64 17.41
N ASN A 9 3.85 -20.03 18.55
CA ASN A 9 2.96 -18.88 18.52
C ASN A 9 3.83 -17.69 18.10
N ARG A 10 3.41 -16.96 17.06
CA ARG A 10 4.24 -16.05 16.24
C ARG A 10 4.92 -14.89 17.00
N TYR A 11 4.69 -14.77 18.31
CA TYR A 11 5.24 -13.73 19.17
C TYR A 11 6.10 -14.24 20.34
N ALA A 12 6.32 -15.56 20.47
CA ALA A 12 6.98 -16.11 21.64
C ALA A 12 7.94 -17.25 21.29
N ASN A 13 9.25 -16.96 21.30
CA ASN A 13 10.29 -17.95 21.58
C ASN A 13 10.28 -18.33 23.08
N ILE A 14 9.08 -18.46 23.67
CA ILE A 14 8.89 -18.96 25.02
C ILE A 14 8.79 -20.46 24.87
N ALA A 15 9.88 -21.14 25.22
CA ALA A 15 9.80 -22.57 25.41
C ALA A 15 9.05 -22.82 26.73
N TYR A 16 8.16 -23.81 26.72
CA TYR A 16 7.45 -24.20 27.91
C TYR A 16 7.57 -25.70 28.12
N TYR A 17 7.64 -26.09 29.39
CA TYR A 17 7.66 -27.49 29.81
C TYR A 17 6.52 -27.70 30.79
N SER A 18 5.56 -28.59 30.43
CA SER A 18 4.45 -28.92 31.32
C SER A 18 4.96 -29.75 32.50
N VAL A 19 4.80 -29.21 33.71
CA VAL A 19 5.37 -29.79 34.94
C VAL A 19 4.50 -30.93 35.50
N MET A 20 3.24 -31.02 35.08
CA MET A 20 2.28 -32.01 35.60
C MET A 20 2.66 -33.48 35.32
N ASN A 21 3.51 -33.76 34.32
CA ASN A 21 4.06 -35.11 34.10
C ASN A 21 5.25 -35.46 35.01
N ALA A 22 5.71 -34.54 35.87
CA ALA A 22 6.93 -34.68 36.67
C ALA A 22 6.73 -34.46 38.18
N LEU A 23 5.56 -33.99 38.60
CA LEU A 23 5.12 -34.14 39.99
C LEU A 23 4.66 -35.59 40.14
N GLU A 24 5.59 -36.49 40.46
CA GLU A 24 5.23 -37.80 41.05
C GLU A 24 4.56 -37.52 42.41
N LEU A 25 3.28 -37.15 42.36
CA LEU A 25 2.44 -37.25 43.54
C LEU A 25 2.44 -38.73 43.93
N PRO A 26 2.63 -39.06 45.22
CA PRO A 26 2.55 -40.46 45.66
C PRO A 26 1.23 -41.02 45.16
N ALA A 27 1.29 -42.15 44.45
CA ALA A 27 0.12 -42.82 43.93
C ALA A 27 -0.85 -43.07 45.09
N HIS A 28 -1.94 -42.28 45.16
CA HIS A 28 -3.10 -42.72 45.90
C HIS A 28 -3.72 -43.85 45.08
N ASP A 29 -3.78 -45.04 45.67
CA ASP A 29 -4.33 -46.28 45.11
C ASP A 29 -5.49 -46.03 44.14
N THR A 30 -5.20 -46.13 42.84
CA THR A 30 -6.21 -46.16 41.79
C THR A 30 -6.62 -47.60 41.52
N SER A 31 -7.27 -48.21 42.50
CA SER A 31 -8.08 -49.41 42.30
C SER A 31 -9.56 -49.10 42.54
N VAL A 32 -10.14 -48.18 41.76
CA VAL A 32 -11.60 -48.06 41.66
C VAL A 32 -11.98 -47.92 40.19
N THR A 33 -12.65 -48.95 39.72
CA THR A 33 -13.24 -49.10 38.38
C THR A 33 -14.24 -47.99 38.07
N SER A 34 -14.07 -47.43 36.87
CA SER A 34 -15.03 -46.67 36.05
C SER A 34 -16.52 -46.91 36.38
N SER A 35 -17.14 -45.98 37.11
CA SER A 35 -18.53 -45.58 36.87
C SER A 35 -18.85 -44.24 37.56
N ARG A 36 -19.51 -43.34 36.81
CA ARG A 36 -20.00 -41.99 37.20
C ARG A 36 -18.93 -40.94 37.57
N LEU A 37 -18.65 -40.07 36.60
CA LEU A 37 -18.11 -38.72 36.84
C LEU A 37 -19.17 -37.89 37.60
N GLU A 38 -19.05 -37.82 38.92
CA GLU A 38 -19.63 -36.70 39.67
C GLU A 38 -18.90 -35.39 39.31
N PRO A 39 -19.60 -34.24 39.28
CA PRO A 39 -18.95 -32.96 39.09
C PRO A 39 -17.96 -32.77 40.24
N LEU A 40 -16.67 -32.70 39.92
CA LEU A 40 -15.62 -32.38 40.89
C LEU A 40 -16.08 -31.16 41.68
N ASN A 41 -16.27 -31.33 43.00
CA ASN A 41 -16.69 -30.28 43.90
C ASN A 41 -15.74 -29.08 43.69
N GLN A 42 -16.30 -27.92 43.33
CA GLN A 42 -15.53 -26.69 43.11
C GLN A 42 -14.61 -26.38 44.29
N ALA A 43 -14.96 -26.81 45.50
CA ALA A 43 -14.11 -26.71 46.68
C ALA A 43 -12.86 -27.62 46.64
N THR A 44 -12.94 -28.83 46.09
CA THR A 44 -11.80 -29.75 45.95
C THR A 44 -10.89 -29.34 44.80
N ALA A 45 -11.47 -28.85 43.70
CA ALA A 45 -10.71 -28.21 42.63
C ALA A 45 -10.03 -26.94 43.15
N ALA A 46 -10.72 -26.09 43.90
CA ALA A 46 -10.14 -24.91 44.55
C ALA A 46 -9.06 -25.26 45.59
N ALA A 47 -9.22 -26.34 46.36
CA ALA A 47 -8.22 -26.80 47.33
C ALA A 47 -6.98 -27.41 46.64
N GLN A 48 -7.15 -28.17 45.55
CA GLN A 48 -6.05 -28.64 44.71
C GLN A 48 -5.36 -27.47 43.98
N LEU A 49 -6.11 -26.47 43.54
CA LEU A 49 -5.57 -25.23 42.97
C LEU A 49 -4.82 -24.40 44.01
N THR A 50 -5.28 -24.37 45.26
CA THR A 50 -4.60 -23.69 46.38
C THR A 50 -3.35 -24.46 46.82
N ALA A 51 -3.38 -25.80 46.79
CA ALA A 51 -2.21 -26.65 47.03
C ALA A 51 -1.18 -26.57 45.88
N MET A 52 -1.63 -26.47 44.62
CA MET A 52 -0.77 -26.23 43.46
C MET A 52 -0.23 -24.78 43.43
N ALA A 53 -0.98 -23.81 43.94
CA ALA A 53 -0.51 -22.45 44.14
C ALA A 53 0.57 -22.35 45.24
N SER A 54 0.75 -23.41 46.04
CA SER A 54 1.87 -23.54 46.98
C SER A 54 3.10 -24.23 46.39
N ALA A 55 3.06 -24.66 45.12
CA ALA A 55 4.20 -25.31 44.45
C ALA A 55 5.40 -24.36 44.39
N ARG A 56 6.36 -24.57 45.28
CA ARG A 56 7.64 -23.88 45.31
C ARG A 56 8.57 -24.56 44.32
N PHE A 57 9.60 -23.85 43.84
CA PHE A 57 10.70 -24.49 43.12
C PHE A 57 11.31 -25.67 43.91
N ALA A 58 11.23 -25.63 45.24
CA ALA A 58 11.61 -26.71 46.15
C ALA A 58 10.82 -28.02 45.96
N ASP A 59 9.66 -27.99 45.30
CA ASP A 59 8.80 -29.16 45.05
C ASP A 59 9.09 -29.81 43.69
N LEU A 60 9.90 -29.18 42.83
CA LEU A 60 10.32 -29.78 41.57
C LEU A 60 11.21 -31.00 41.84
N ARG A 61 10.96 -32.08 41.08
CA ARG A 61 11.72 -33.33 41.13
C ARG A 61 12.09 -33.80 39.72
N GLY A 62 13.01 -34.76 39.65
CA GLY A 62 13.41 -35.42 38.41
C GLY A 62 13.86 -34.45 37.31
N ARG A 63 13.28 -34.59 36.11
CA ARG A 63 13.68 -33.82 34.92
C ARG A 63 13.39 -32.32 35.03
N ALA A 64 12.33 -31.93 35.72
CA ALA A 64 11.99 -30.51 35.88
C ALA A 64 13.03 -29.79 36.76
N LEU A 65 13.46 -30.43 37.85
CA LEU A 65 14.54 -29.90 38.69
C LEU A 65 15.88 -29.89 37.92
N ALA A 66 16.18 -30.94 37.17
CA ALA A 66 17.39 -30.98 36.33
C ALA A 66 17.41 -29.86 35.29
N LEU A 67 16.25 -29.55 34.68
CA LEU A 67 16.11 -28.44 33.74
C LEU A 67 16.29 -27.08 34.44
N VAL A 68 15.64 -26.86 35.59
CA VAL A 68 15.83 -25.61 36.36
C VAL A 68 17.28 -25.43 36.77
N ASN A 69 17.95 -26.48 37.27
CA ASN A 69 19.37 -26.42 37.60
C ASN A 69 20.25 -26.10 36.37
N ALA A 70 19.89 -26.63 35.20
CA ALA A 70 20.59 -26.30 33.95
C ALA A 70 20.38 -24.85 33.53
N LEU A 71 19.14 -24.32 33.66
CA LEU A 71 18.83 -22.91 33.40
C LEU A 71 19.59 -21.99 34.38
N ASP A 72 19.61 -22.33 35.67
CA ASP A 72 20.39 -21.60 36.70
C ASP A 72 21.88 -21.62 36.41
N THR A 73 22.43 -22.80 36.11
CA THR A 73 23.86 -22.97 35.82
C THR A 73 24.27 -22.19 34.58
N SER A 74 23.38 -22.07 33.59
CA SER A 74 23.67 -21.27 32.40
C SER A 74 23.75 -19.78 32.70
N GLY A 75 22.96 -19.26 33.65
CA GLY A 75 22.83 -17.83 33.90
C GLY A 75 22.20 -17.02 32.74
N GLU A 76 21.85 -17.65 31.62
CA GLU A 76 21.40 -16.98 30.38
C GLU A 76 19.87 -16.89 30.24
N TYR A 77 19.14 -17.60 31.11
CA TYR A 77 17.69 -17.72 31.03
C TYR A 77 17.00 -17.15 32.27
N ASP A 78 15.86 -16.51 32.03
CA ASP A 78 14.85 -16.28 33.05
C ASP A 78 13.84 -17.43 33.00
N TYR A 79 13.27 -17.76 34.15
CA TYR A 79 12.22 -18.76 34.23
C TYR A 79 11.27 -18.52 35.40
N VAL A 80 10.01 -18.91 35.22
CA VAL A 80 8.94 -18.76 36.22
C VAL A 80 8.02 -19.98 36.22
N LEU A 81 7.38 -20.24 37.35
CA LEU A 81 6.27 -21.19 37.44
C LEU A 81 4.94 -20.43 37.30
N ALA A 82 4.14 -20.80 36.30
CA ALA A 82 2.84 -20.19 36.02
C ALA A 82 1.71 -21.21 36.17
N THR A 83 0.60 -20.79 36.78
CA THR A 83 -0.65 -21.55 36.82
C THR A 83 -1.64 -21.02 35.79
N TYR A 84 -2.23 -21.93 35.02
CA TYR A 84 -3.31 -21.66 34.08
C TYR A 84 -4.65 -22.08 34.68
N THR A 85 -5.20 -21.22 35.53
CA THR A 85 -6.43 -21.54 36.28
C THR A 85 -7.56 -20.60 35.89
N GLU A 86 -7.22 -19.40 35.41
CA GLU A 86 -8.11 -18.38 34.85
C GLU A 86 -7.37 -17.70 33.67
N LYS A 87 -8.10 -17.06 32.75
CA LYS A 87 -7.50 -16.16 31.73
C LYS A 87 -7.54 -14.74 32.30
N PRO A 88 -6.41 -14.03 32.53
CA PRO A 88 -5.00 -14.36 32.21
C PRO A 88 -4.32 -15.30 33.25
N PRO A 89 -3.23 -16.00 32.89
CA PRO A 89 -2.51 -16.87 33.82
C PRO A 89 -2.03 -16.10 35.05
N LYS A 90 -2.04 -16.76 36.20
CA LYS A 90 -1.53 -16.21 37.45
C LYS A 90 -0.15 -16.80 37.72
N PHE A 91 0.85 -15.95 37.89
CA PHE A 91 2.19 -16.36 38.33
C PHE A 91 2.15 -16.88 39.75
N ILE A 92 2.85 -17.99 39.99
CA ILE A 92 2.87 -18.64 41.30
C ILE A 92 4.14 -18.30 42.04
N VAL A 93 5.31 -18.54 41.41
CA VAL A 93 6.60 -18.46 42.10
C VAL A 93 7.70 -17.98 41.14
N ARG A 94 8.53 -17.06 41.65
CA ARG A 94 9.81 -16.65 41.06
C ARG A 94 10.95 -17.32 41.84
N PRO A 95 12.05 -17.70 41.19
CA PRO A 95 13.23 -18.16 41.92
C PRO A 95 13.71 -17.02 42.82
N PRO A 96 14.06 -17.27 44.09
CA PRO A 96 14.47 -16.21 45.02
C PRO A 96 15.73 -15.47 44.56
N ASN A 97 16.54 -16.09 43.70
CA ASN A 97 17.78 -15.52 43.16
C ASN A 97 17.62 -14.93 41.74
N ALA A 98 16.45 -15.06 41.11
CA ALA A 98 16.25 -14.59 39.75
C ALA A 98 15.92 -13.09 39.76
N LEU A 99 16.87 -12.28 39.28
CA LEU A 99 16.71 -10.84 39.06
C LEU A 99 15.92 -10.60 37.77
N ILE A 100 14.62 -10.95 37.78
CA ILE A 100 13.69 -10.67 36.68
C ILE A 100 13.04 -9.30 36.94
N PRO A 101 13.23 -8.30 36.06
CA PRO A 101 12.65 -6.98 36.24
C PRO A 101 11.11 -7.02 36.32
N PRO A 102 10.48 -6.24 37.21
CA PRO A 102 9.01 -6.23 37.35
C PRO A 102 8.26 -5.96 36.04
N LYS A 103 8.78 -5.08 35.18
CA LYS A 103 8.18 -4.75 33.87
C LYS A 103 8.08 -5.94 32.92
N VAL A 104 9.08 -6.83 32.93
CA VAL A 104 9.10 -8.05 32.10
C VAL A 104 7.97 -8.99 32.53
N LEU A 105 7.75 -9.10 33.84
CA LEU A 105 6.74 -9.97 34.39
C LEU A 105 5.33 -9.41 34.14
N GLN A 106 5.17 -8.09 34.23
CA GLN A 106 3.90 -7.44 33.90
C GLN A 106 3.45 -7.74 32.46
N GLY A 107 4.32 -7.67 31.46
CA GLY A 107 3.88 -7.99 30.10
C GLY A 107 3.87 -9.49 29.75
N LEU A 108 4.48 -10.34 30.58
CA LEU A 108 4.26 -11.79 30.50
C LEU A 108 2.81 -12.15 30.87
N ASP A 109 2.18 -11.46 31.84
CA ASP A 109 0.75 -11.62 32.17
C ASP A 109 -0.15 -11.28 30.97
N GLU A 110 0.25 -10.30 30.16
CA GLU A 110 -0.52 -9.84 29.00
C GLU A 110 -0.39 -10.77 27.79
N THR A 111 0.80 -11.35 27.55
CA THR A 111 1.14 -12.12 26.34
C THR A 111 0.73 -13.60 26.37
N THR A 112 0.44 -14.15 27.55
CA THR A 112 0.24 -15.61 27.75
C THR A 112 -1.24 -16.05 27.78
N ARG A 113 -2.16 -15.24 27.23
CA ARG A 113 -3.63 -15.45 27.29
C ARG A 113 -4.16 -16.70 26.55
N ASP A 114 -3.34 -17.38 25.75
CA ASP A 114 -3.80 -18.42 24.81
C ASP A 114 -3.35 -19.86 25.10
N PHE A 115 -2.61 -20.11 26.19
CA PHE A 115 -2.27 -21.48 26.55
C PHE A 115 -3.44 -22.16 27.27
N GLY A 116 -4.14 -23.07 26.57
CA GLY A 116 -5.24 -23.85 27.13
C GLY A 116 -4.75 -25.10 27.85
N GLY A 117 -4.92 -25.16 29.17
CA GLY A 117 -4.72 -26.37 29.97
C GLY A 117 -4.63 -26.05 31.47
N SER A 118 -5.28 -26.83 32.32
CA SER A 118 -5.38 -26.63 33.79
C SER A 118 -4.12 -27.01 34.58
N SER A 119 -2.92 -26.78 34.03
CA SER A 119 -1.65 -27.28 34.57
C SER A 119 -0.65 -26.18 34.95
N CYS A 120 0.08 -26.39 36.05
CA CYS A 120 1.31 -25.64 36.36
C CYS A 120 2.37 -25.90 35.27
N THR A 121 2.94 -24.83 34.73
CA THR A 121 3.88 -24.87 33.60
C THR A 121 5.13 -24.08 33.94
N LEU A 122 6.30 -24.65 33.63
CA LEU A 122 7.57 -23.95 33.69
C LEU A 122 7.74 -23.17 32.38
N LEU A 123 7.75 -21.86 32.49
CA LEU A 123 8.02 -20.94 31.38
C LEU A 123 9.47 -20.48 31.50
N PHE A 124 10.21 -20.47 30.39
CA PHE A 124 11.56 -19.95 30.35
C PHE A 124 11.87 -19.26 29.02
N TRP A 125 12.72 -18.25 29.08
CA TRP A 125 13.17 -17.47 27.92
C TRP A 125 14.59 -16.96 28.14
N ALA A 126 15.33 -16.69 27.07
CA ALA A 126 16.66 -16.11 27.19
C ALA A 126 16.56 -14.67 27.70
N LYS A 127 17.49 -14.22 28.56
CA LYS A 127 17.50 -12.85 29.09
C LYS A 127 17.49 -11.77 28.01
N ARG A 128 18.11 -12.06 26.85
CA ARG A 128 18.06 -11.21 25.65
C ARG A 128 16.65 -10.98 25.07
N HIS A 129 15.66 -11.76 25.49
CA HIS A 129 14.26 -11.63 25.06
C HIS A 129 13.41 -10.78 26.00
N ARG A 130 13.97 -10.25 27.10
CA ARG A 130 13.23 -9.44 28.09
C ARG A 130 12.46 -8.27 27.46
N LEU A 131 12.99 -7.65 26.41
CA LEU A 131 12.34 -6.53 25.70
C LEU A 131 11.03 -6.94 25.00
N ARG A 132 10.88 -8.20 24.57
CA ARG A 132 9.67 -8.67 23.88
C ARG A 132 8.44 -8.62 24.78
N PHE A 133 8.65 -8.67 26.09
CA PHE A 133 7.59 -8.62 27.09
C PHE A 133 7.15 -7.20 27.45
N LEU A 134 7.57 -6.16 26.73
CA LEU A 134 7.10 -4.80 27.00
C LEU A 134 5.82 -4.43 26.22
N GLY A 135 5.16 -5.38 25.58
CA GLY A 135 3.96 -5.12 24.77
C GLY A 135 4.27 -4.82 23.29
N GLY A 136 5.36 -5.37 22.76
CA GLY A 136 5.74 -5.27 21.35
C GLY A 136 6.89 -4.30 21.06
N PHE A 137 7.11 -4.00 19.78
CA PHE A 137 8.27 -3.24 19.32
C PHE A 137 8.27 -1.78 19.76
N GLN A 138 7.14 -1.07 19.63
CA GLN A 138 7.09 0.36 19.94
C GLN A 138 7.38 0.64 21.43
N PRO A 139 6.77 -0.08 22.39
CA PRO A 139 7.17 0.04 23.79
C PRO A 139 8.62 -0.35 24.06
N ALA A 140 9.13 -1.41 23.42
CA ALA A 140 10.51 -1.85 23.57
C ALA A 140 11.52 -0.79 23.06
N LEU A 141 11.23 -0.18 21.92
CA LEU A 141 12.03 0.90 21.34
C LEU A 141 11.97 2.16 22.23
N ALA A 142 10.79 2.55 22.70
CA ALA A 142 10.63 3.69 23.60
C ALA A 142 11.43 3.49 24.90
N TYR A 143 11.42 2.26 25.43
CA TYR A 143 12.23 1.87 26.58
C TYR A 143 13.72 2.01 26.30
N ALA A 144 14.21 1.41 25.21
CA ALA A 144 15.63 1.46 24.85
C ALA A 144 16.11 2.91 24.63
N ARG A 145 15.30 3.76 23.99
CA ARG A 145 15.59 5.19 23.85
C ARG A 145 15.72 5.88 25.20
N SER A 146 14.80 5.60 26.12
CA SER A 146 14.84 6.18 27.47
C SER A 146 16.10 5.77 28.24
N VAL A 147 16.52 4.51 28.15
CA VAL A 147 17.76 4.02 28.77
C VAL A 147 19.00 4.68 28.16
N VAL A 148 19.10 4.70 26.83
CA VAL A 148 20.24 5.31 26.12
C VAL A 148 20.36 6.82 26.41
N GLN A 149 19.24 7.49 26.64
CA GLN A 149 19.18 8.90 27.02
C GLN A 149 19.42 9.16 28.52
N GLY A 150 19.66 8.11 29.32
CA GLY A 150 19.88 8.21 30.76
C GLY A 150 18.62 8.52 31.58
N GLY A 151 17.43 8.28 31.02
CA GLY A 151 16.15 8.60 31.66
C GLY A 151 15.47 7.45 32.40
N ALA A 152 15.97 6.23 32.29
CA ALA A 152 15.41 5.05 32.97
C ALA A 152 16.38 4.52 34.03
N ASP A 153 15.88 4.27 35.24
CA ASP A 153 16.69 3.87 36.40
C ASP A 153 17.14 2.39 36.39
N GLU A 154 16.59 1.54 35.49
CA GLU A 154 16.91 0.11 35.45
C GLU A 154 17.13 -0.37 34.00
N ASP A 155 18.24 -1.04 33.71
CA ASP A 155 18.54 -1.55 32.35
C ASP A 155 17.84 -2.89 32.05
N LEU A 156 16.69 -3.21 32.66
CA LEU A 156 16.08 -4.56 32.65
C LEU A 156 17.08 -5.70 32.93
N GLY A 157 18.19 -5.42 33.62
CA GLY A 157 19.29 -6.34 33.86
C GLY A 157 20.09 -6.76 32.61
N TYR A 158 20.11 -5.95 31.54
CA TYR A 158 21.10 -6.05 30.47
C TYR A 158 22.46 -5.55 30.99
N PRO A 159 23.59 -6.16 30.57
CA PRO A 159 24.92 -5.79 31.08
C PRO A 159 25.46 -4.47 30.50
N SER A 160 24.87 -3.97 29.41
CA SER A 160 25.25 -2.72 28.74
C SER A 160 24.13 -2.19 27.84
N ASN A 161 24.23 -0.91 27.45
CA ASN A 161 23.36 -0.31 26.44
C ASN A 161 23.42 -1.06 25.10
N ASP A 162 24.61 -1.51 24.67
CA ASP A 162 24.76 -2.28 23.45
C ASP A 162 24.02 -3.62 23.53
N ALA A 163 24.09 -4.31 24.67
CA ALA A 163 23.35 -5.57 24.88
C ALA A 163 21.83 -5.36 24.84
N LEU A 164 21.35 -4.24 25.39
CA LEU A 164 19.95 -3.83 25.29
C LEU A 164 19.54 -3.54 23.83
N ILE A 165 20.38 -2.85 23.06
CA ILE A 165 20.10 -2.52 21.66
C ILE A 165 20.16 -3.79 20.78
N LEU A 166 21.10 -4.69 21.01
CA LEU A 166 21.17 -6.00 20.35
C LEU A 166 19.90 -6.83 20.62
N ALA A 167 19.41 -6.82 21.85
CA ALA A 167 18.13 -7.42 22.19
C ALA A 167 16.97 -6.75 21.42
N LEU A 168 16.99 -5.42 21.28
CA LEU A 168 16.00 -4.69 20.48
C LEU A 168 16.08 -5.04 18.99
N ILE A 169 17.28 -5.19 18.42
CA ILE A 169 17.51 -5.67 17.06
C ILE A 169 16.83 -7.03 16.88
N GLU A 170 17.01 -7.95 17.83
CA GLU A 170 16.37 -9.27 17.79
C GLU A 170 14.84 -9.19 17.91
N VAL A 171 14.29 -8.19 18.62
CA VAL A 171 12.85 -7.90 18.60
C VAL A 171 12.43 -7.43 17.22
N ALA A 172 13.11 -6.43 16.66
CA ALA A 172 12.80 -5.85 15.35
C ALA A 172 12.83 -6.89 14.22
N SER A 173 13.86 -7.74 14.20
CA SER A 173 14.05 -8.80 13.21
C SER A 173 13.03 -9.94 13.32
N GLY A 174 12.35 -10.08 14.46
CA GLY A 174 11.35 -11.12 14.70
C GLY A 174 9.91 -10.70 14.44
N ILE A 175 9.67 -9.42 14.09
CA ILE A 175 8.32 -8.94 13.77
C ILE A 175 8.01 -9.34 12.33
N ASP A 176 7.24 -10.41 12.19
CA ASP A 176 6.52 -10.68 10.95
C ASP A 176 5.45 -9.59 10.80
N ASP A 177 5.67 -8.63 9.91
CA ASP A 177 4.78 -7.47 9.67
C ASP A 177 3.44 -7.86 9.01
N LYS A 178 3.12 -9.16 9.00
CA LYS A 178 1.78 -9.69 8.73
C LYS A 178 0.89 -9.21 9.88
N GLY A 179 0.39 -7.99 9.72
CA GLY A 179 -0.29 -7.22 10.76
C GLY A 179 -1.20 -8.07 11.64
N GLN A 180 -1.28 -7.68 12.91
CA GLN A 180 -2.21 -8.23 13.92
C GLN A 180 -3.66 -8.37 13.43
N ASP A 181 -4.05 -7.74 12.32
CA ASP A 181 -5.34 -7.88 11.65
C ASP A 181 -5.69 -9.30 11.17
N ASP A 182 -4.71 -10.20 10.97
CA ASP A 182 -4.99 -11.59 10.55
C ASP A 182 -5.32 -12.53 11.73
N VAL A 183 -5.23 -12.04 12.97
CA VAL A 183 -5.62 -12.79 14.17
C VAL A 183 -7.14 -12.68 14.35
N GLY A 184 -7.92 -13.31 13.47
CA GLY A 184 -9.33 -13.57 13.77
C GLY A 184 -10.29 -13.78 12.60
N ILE A 185 -9.95 -13.38 11.38
CA ILE A 185 -10.86 -13.54 10.23
C ILE A 185 -10.42 -14.74 9.38
N SER A 186 -10.41 -15.92 10.01
CA SER A 186 -10.51 -17.19 9.28
C SER A 186 -11.94 -17.41 8.74
N SER A 187 -12.62 -16.34 8.34
CA SER A 187 -13.94 -16.36 7.71
C SER A 187 -13.75 -16.33 6.21
N MET A 188 -14.17 -17.41 5.54
CA MET A 188 -14.20 -17.60 4.09
C MET A 188 -15.08 -16.60 3.30
N ALA A 189 -15.39 -15.43 3.86
CA ALA A 189 -16.07 -14.39 3.11
C ALA A 189 -15.07 -13.78 2.10
N PRO A 190 -15.38 -13.75 0.80
CA PRO A 190 -14.56 -13.06 -0.17
C PRO A 190 -14.64 -11.56 0.10
N THR A 191 -13.71 -11.04 0.89
CA THR A 191 -13.50 -9.60 1.00
C THR A 191 -13.17 -9.10 -0.41
N THR A 192 -14.00 -8.19 -0.90
CA THR A 192 -13.90 -7.58 -2.23
C THR A 192 -12.55 -6.90 -2.39
N THR A 193 -12.02 -6.98 -3.61
CA THR A 193 -10.69 -6.49 -4.04
C THR A 193 -10.37 -5.03 -3.66
N ALA A 194 -11.38 -4.22 -3.35
CA ALA A 194 -11.26 -2.81 -3.00
C ALA A 194 -10.59 -2.54 -1.63
N THR A 195 -10.68 -3.47 -0.66
CA THR A 195 -10.19 -3.18 0.71
C THR A 195 -8.68 -3.39 0.87
N MET A 196 -8.05 -4.21 0.02
CA MET A 196 -6.58 -4.35 0.02
C MET A 196 -5.88 -3.34 -0.90
N THR A 197 -6.58 -2.75 -1.88
CA THR A 197 -6.03 -1.67 -2.72
C THR A 197 -5.90 -0.34 -1.97
N ALA A 198 -6.78 -0.07 -0.99
CA ALA A 198 -6.72 1.11 -0.13
C ALA A 198 -5.53 1.12 0.85
N LYS A 199 -4.98 -0.04 1.25
CA LYS A 199 -3.80 -0.16 2.12
C LYS A 199 -2.46 0.16 1.44
N GLY A 200 -2.45 0.52 0.15
CA GLY A 200 -1.23 0.92 -0.57
C GLY A 200 -0.95 2.44 -0.58
N ILE A 201 -1.71 3.23 0.17
CA ILE A 201 -1.74 4.70 0.04
C ILE A 201 -0.83 5.35 1.11
N LYS A 202 0.19 6.08 0.63
CA LYS A 202 1.40 6.56 1.33
C LYS A 202 1.24 7.51 2.53
N THR A 203 0.05 7.90 3.03
CA THR A 203 0.00 9.20 3.75
C THR A 203 -0.24 9.23 5.25
N HIS A 204 -0.56 8.13 5.94
CA HIS A 204 -0.66 8.16 7.42
C HIS A 204 -0.23 6.86 8.11
N GLU A 205 0.48 5.98 7.40
CA GLU A 205 0.92 4.74 8.03
C GLU A 205 2.01 5.05 9.09
N PRO A 206 1.91 4.46 10.30
CA PRO A 206 2.95 4.63 11.30
C PRO A 206 4.29 4.18 10.71
N GLU A 207 5.35 4.90 11.08
CA GLU A 207 6.69 4.58 10.60
C GLU A 207 7.03 3.11 10.87
N LEU A 208 7.55 2.44 9.85
CA LEU A 208 7.88 1.02 9.93
C LEU A 208 8.83 0.72 11.09
N PRO A 209 8.69 -0.44 11.75
CA PRO A 209 9.67 -0.90 12.72
C PRO A 209 11.10 -0.85 12.19
N GLY A 210 11.33 -1.30 10.94
CA GLY A 210 12.66 -1.29 10.35
C GLY A 210 13.23 0.11 10.10
N ALA A 211 12.41 1.03 9.57
CA ALA A 211 12.82 2.42 9.38
C ALA A 211 13.08 3.10 10.73
N THR A 212 12.19 2.92 11.71
CA THR A 212 12.35 3.50 13.05
C THR A 212 13.61 2.95 13.74
N MET A 213 13.92 1.66 13.55
CA MET A 213 15.11 1.02 14.08
C MET A 213 16.39 1.58 13.45
N LEU A 214 16.44 1.71 12.12
CA LEU A 214 17.61 2.31 11.44
C LEU A 214 17.87 3.75 11.92
N GLN A 215 16.82 4.54 12.12
CA GLN A 215 16.99 5.89 12.67
C GLN A 215 17.53 5.86 14.09
N PHE A 216 16.97 5.00 14.95
CA PHE A 216 17.48 4.88 16.31
C PHE A 216 18.95 4.46 16.33
N LEU A 217 19.36 3.53 15.48
CA LEU A 217 20.76 3.11 15.37
C LEU A 217 21.67 4.20 14.81
N LEU A 218 21.18 5.03 13.88
CA LEU A 218 21.87 6.24 13.43
C LEU A 218 22.04 7.23 14.57
N ASP A 219 21.00 7.44 15.39
CA ASP A 219 21.03 8.36 16.54
C ASP A 219 22.02 7.88 17.62
N VAL A 220 22.15 6.58 17.82
CA VAL A 220 23.14 5.96 18.72
C VAL A 220 24.58 6.11 18.18
N ASN A 221 24.72 6.29 16.87
CA ASN A 221 26.00 6.46 16.18
C ASN A 221 26.99 5.29 16.39
N ASN A 222 26.50 4.05 16.38
CA ASN A 222 27.31 2.84 16.56
C ASN A 222 27.21 1.93 15.32
N ILE A 223 28.32 1.82 14.60
CA ILE A 223 28.41 1.08 13.34
C ILE A 223 28.21 -0.43 13.50
N ASP A 224 28.69 -1.01 14.60
CA ASP A 224 28.62 -2.46 14.83
C ASP A 224 27.16 -2.90 15.03
N LEU A 225 26.36 -2.05 15.70
CA LEU A 225 24.92 -2.29 15.88
C LEU A 225 24.15 -2.15 14.56
N ILE A 226 24.58 -1.25 13.67
CA ILE A 226 23.99 -1.11 12.33
C ILE A 226 24.34 -2.32 11.46
N ASP A 227 25.61 -2.75 11.44
CA ASP A 227 26.06 -3.95 10.75
C ASP A 227 25.26 -5.17 11.21
N GLU A 228 25.12 -5.37 12.52
CA GLU A 228 24.35 -6.48 13.09
C GLU A 228 22.87 -6.40 12.68
N TYR A 229 22.24 -5.23 12.78
CA TYR A 229 20.84 -5.07 12.39
C TYR A 229 20.62 -5.38 10.91
N LEU A 230 21.48 -4.89 10.01
CA LEU A 230 21.36 -5.13 8.58
C LEU A 230 21.55 -6.63 8.24
N ARG A 231 22.50 -7.32 8.88
CA ARG A 231 22.70 -8.77 8.69
C ARG A 231 21.50 -9.61 9.13
N HIS A 232 20.81 -9.16 10.18
CA HIS A 232 19.68 -9.85 10.79
C HIS A 232 18.32 -9.32 10.36
N SER A 233 18.25 -8.33 9.45
CA SER A 233 16.99 -7.82 8.95
C SER A 233 16.30 -8.87 8.06
N CYS A 234 15.33 -9.59 8.64
CA CYS A 234 14.79 -10.82 8.08
C CYS A 234 13.78 -10.62 6.94
N GLN A 235 13.15 -9.44 6.85
CA GLN A 235 12.00 -9.25 5.98
C GLN A 235 12.07 -7.92 5.22
N ASN A 236 11.86 -8.07 3.92
CA ASN A 236 11.52 -6.99 3.04
C ASN A 236 10.04 -6.64 3.33
N HIS A 237 9.79 -5.43 3.80
CA HIS A 237 8.43 -4.97 4.10
C HIS A 237 7.63 -4.79 2.79
N ASP A 238 6.29 -4.75 2.89
CA ASP A 238 5.43 -4.49 1.74
C ASP A 238 5.88 -3.25 0.92
N HIS A 239 5.77 -3.37 -0.40
CA HIS A 239 6.14 -2.37 -1.43
C HIS A 239 5.89 -0.89 -1.07
N PRO A 240 4.73 -0.48 -0.50
CA PRO A 240 4.48 0.93 -0.24
C PRO A 240 5.47 1.58 0.72
N LYS A 241 6.22 0.83 1.53
CA LYS A 241 6.96 1.41 2.68
C LYS A 241 8.48 1.49 2.53
N MET A 242 9.03 1.03 1.40
CA MET A 242 10.47 1.12 1.12
C MET A 242 11.01 2.56 1.11
N HIS A 243 10.17 3.54 0.82
CA HIS A 243 10.51 4.96 0.86
C HIS A 243 10.88 5.48 2.25
N HIS A 244 10.60 4.73 3.33
CA HIS A 244 11.11 5.04 4.68
C HIS A 244 12.46 4.39 4.96
N ILE A 245 12.68 3.17 4.45
CA ILE A 245 13.90 2.40 4.71
C ILE A 245 15.05 2.88 3.83
N GLY A 246 14.80 3.12 2.53
CA GLY A 246 15.81 3.51 1.57
C GLY A 246 16.61 4.74 2.01
N PRO A 247 15.97 5.88 2.35
CA PRO A 247 16.69 7.08 2.79
C PRO A 247 17.54 6.86 4.06
N LYS A 248 17.07 6.03 5.00
CA LYS A 248 17.80 5.73 6.23
C LYS A 248 18.99 4.80 5.98
N LEU A 249 18.83 3.81 5.11
CA LEU A 249 19.96 2.99 4.67
C LEU A 249 21.00 3.83 3.91
N HIS A 250 20.55 4.73 3.03
CA HIS A 250 21.44 5.68 2.35
C HIS A 250 22.19 6.57 3.34
N ALA A 251 21.51 7.07 4.39
CA ALA A 251 22.16 7.82 5.46
C ALA A 251 23.21 6.98 6.20
N CYS A 252 22.94 5.71 6.53
CA CYS A 252 23.94 4.81 7.11
C CYS A 252 25.17 4.67 6.18
N LEU A 253 24.94 4.42 4.89
CA LEU A 253 26.03 4.23 3.92
C LEU A 253 26.84 5.50 3.68
N THR A 254 26.20 6.67 3.73
CA THR A 254 26.86 7.98 3.60
C THR A 254 27.68 8.30 4.85
N THR A 255 27.16 8.01 6.05
CA THR A 255 27.83 8.30 7.32
C THR A 255 29.03 7.39 7.57
N TYR A 256 28.87 6.08 7.37
CA TYR A 256 29.87 5.08 7.75
C TYR A 256 30.68 4.53 6.58
N GLY A 257 30.26 4.77 5.35
CA GLY A 257 30.89 4.28 4.15
C GLY A 257 30.54 2.83 3.82
N TRP A 258 30.61 2.49 2.53
CA TRP A 258 30.35 1.14 2.04
C TRP A 258 31.39 0.12 2.52
N SER A 259 32.63 0.53 2.75
CA SER A 259 33.70 -0.38 3.19
C SER A 259 33.37 -1.08 4.50
N ALA A 260 32.63 -0.41 5.39
CA ALA A 260 32.29 -0.97 6.69
C ALA A 260 30.93 -1.70 6.69
N LEU A 261 29.92 -1.19 5.97
CA LEU A 261 28.57 -1.79 5.95
C LEU A 261 28.30 -2.69 4.75
N GLY A 262 29.20 -2.77 3.76
CA GLY A 262 28.95 -3.44 2.49
C GLY A 262 28.64 -4.93 2.61
N SER A 263 29.32 -5.65 3.52
CA SER A 263 29.02 -7.05 3.81
C SER A 263 27.65 -7.24 4.45
N ALA A 264 27.23 -6.33 5.33
CA ALA A 264 25.91 -6.37 5.94
C ALA A 264 24.80 -6.06 4.93
N VAL A 265 25.00 -5.10 4.04
CA VAL A 265 24.07 -4.81 2.94
C VAL A 265 23.94 -6.02 2.02
N GLN A 266 25.05 -6.68 1.67
CA GLN A 266 25.03 -7.92 0.88
C GLN A 266 24.22 -9.02 1.57
N ALA A 267 24.46 -9.27 2.86
CA ALA A 267 23.72 -10.26 3.64
C ALA A 267 22.23 -9.90 3.73
N MET A 268 21.90 -8.62 3.91
CA MET A 268 20.53 -8.12 3.95
C MET A 268 19.80 -8.40 2.63
N VAL A 269 20.36 -7.98 1.49
CA VAL A 269 19.70 -8.15 0.18
C VAL A 269 19.60 -9.62 -0.22
N GLN A 270 20.59 -10.44 0.12
CA GLN A 270 20.53 -11.90 -0.04
C GLN A 270 19.39 -12.53 0.76
N ARG A 271 19.25 -12.14 2.02
CA ARG A 271 18.19 -12.64 2.88
C ARG A 271 16.83 -12.18 2.37
N TRP A 272 16.69 -10.90 2.04
CA TRP A 272 15.45 -10.34 1.52
C TRP A 272 14.99 -11.07 0.27
N VAL A 273 15.86 -11.34 -0.69
CA VAL A 273 15.45 -12.07 -1.91
C VAL A 273 15.12 -13.53 -1.63
N ALA A 274 15.83 -14.18 -0.70
CA ALA A 274 15.59 -15.57 -0.34
C ALA A 274 14.27 -15.78 0.44
N THR A 275 13.84 -14.78 1.20
CA THR A 275 12.64 -14.86 2.06
C THR A 275 11.42 -14.10 1.50
N SER A 276 11.60 -13.20 0.52
CA SER A 276 10.50 -12.41 -0.04
C SER A 276 9.53 -13.28 -0.84
N PRO A 277 8.21 -13.07 -0.69
CA PRO A 277 7.24 -13.60 -1.64
C PRO A 277 7.39 -12.91 -3.01
N PRO A 278 6.89 -13.52 -4.10
CA PRO A 278 7.09 -13.00 -5.46
C PRO A 278 6.62 -11.55 -5.66
N GLU A 279 5.57 -11.11 -4.95
CA GLU A 279 4.96 -9.78 -5.08
C GLU A 279 5.85 -8.62 -4.62
N ILE A 280 6.89 -8.90 -3.82
CA ILE A 280 7.82 -7.88 -3.30
C ILE A 280 9.28 -8.21 -3.58
N LEU A 281 9.53 -9.27 -4.35
CA LEU A 281 10.88 -9.76 -4.67
C LEU A 281 11.73 -8.74 -5.43
N HIS A 282 11.10 -7.76 -6.09
CA HIS A 282 11.79 -6.70 -6.83
C HIS A 282 12.40 -5.62 -5.95
N LEU A 283 11.92 -5.41 -4.72
CA LEU A 283 12.35 -4.28 -3.89
C LEU A 283 13.85 -4.25 -3.59
N PRO A 284 14.56 -5.37 -3.34
CA PRO A 284 16.01 -5.35 -3.20
C PRO A 284 16.72 -4.88 -4.48
N PHE A 285 16.18 -5.22 -5.66
CA PHE A 285 16.70 -4.75 -6.94
C PHE A 285 16.43 -3.26 -7.16
N VAL A 286 15.22 -2.78 -6.82
CA VAL A 286 14.87 -1.35 -6.90
C VAL A 286 15.74 -0.54 -5.94
N LEU A 287 16.02 -1.04 -4.73
CA LEU A 287 16.90 -0.40 -3.76
C LEU A 287 18.33 -0.26 -4.32
N LEU A 288 18.91 -1.35 -4.84
CA LEU A 288 20.24 -1.30 -5.44
C LEU A 288 20.30 -0.37 -6.66
N ALA A 289 19.26 -0.39 -7.51
CA ALA A 289 19.16 0.51 -8.65
C ALA A 289 18.99 1.99 -8.23
N SER A 290 18.34 2.26 -7.10
CA SER A 290 18.23 3.60 -6.51
C SER A 290 19.60 4.09 -6.02
N LEU A 291 20.30 3.27 -5.24
CA LEU A 291 21.66 3.58 -4.74
C LEU A 291 22.65 3.76 -5.89
N ALA A 292 22.47 3.03 -6.99
CA ALA A 292 23.27 3.14 -8.20
C ALA A 292 22.94 4.40 -9.04
N GLY A 293 21.84 5.10 -8.74
CA GLY A 293 21.40 6.29 -9.48
C GLY A 293 20.92 6.01 -10.89
N VAL A 294 20.39 4.82 -11.17
CA VAL A 294 19.93 4.42 -12.51
C VAL A 294 18.40 4.41 -12.67
N LEU A 295 17.67 4.85 -11.65
CA LEU A 295 16.21 4.93 -11.67
C LEU A 295 15.71 6.37 -11.85
N ASP A 296 14.56 6.51 -12.49
CA ASP A 296 13.82 7.76 -12.68
C ASP A 296 13.07 8.21 -11.42
N ASP A 297 12.51 7.25 -10.68
CA ASP A 297 11.83 7.47 -9.39
C ASP A 297 12.55 6.65 -8.30
N PRO A 298 13.73 7.11 -7.84
CA PRO A 298 14.54 6.35 -6.91
C PRO A 298 13.96 6.41 -5.48
N ILE A 299 14.07 5.30 -4.75
CA ILE A 299 13.60 5.19 -3.34
C ILE A 299 14.43 6.08 -2.40
N CYS A 300 15.69 6.31 -2.76
CA CYS A 300 16.64 7.13 -2.02
C CYS A 300 17.60 7.81 -2.99
N ALA A 301 18.35 8.80 -2.52
CA ALA A 301 19.36 9.46 -3.34
C ALA A 301 20.42 8.45 -3.82
N PRO A 302 21.07 8.70 -4.98
CA PRO A 302 22.24 7.93 -5.39
C PRO A 302 23.34 7.98 -4.32
N LEU A 303 24.08 6.89 -4.18
CA LEU A 303 25.21 6.84 -3.25
C LEU A 303 26.41 7.56 -3.86
N ASP A 304 26.92 8.58 -3.17
CA ASP A 304 28.15 9.26 -3.57
C ASP A 304 29.37 8.45 -3.08
N HIS A 305 29.87 7.57 -3.94
CA HIS A 305 31.01 6.71 -3.62
C HIS A 305 31.99 6.63 -4.80
N PRO A 306 33.31 6.82 -4.59
CA PRO A 306 34.29 6.87 -5.67
C PRO A 306 34.40 5.54 -6.45
N ARG A 307 34.00 4.44 -5.83
CA ARG A 307 33.99 3.08 -6.40
C ARG A 307 32.58 2.52 -6.51
N LEU A 308 31.60 3.38 -6.84
CA LEU A 308 30.18 3.01 -6.89
C LEU A 308 29.92 1.76 -7.76
N PRO A 309 30.50 1.61 -8.97
CA PRO A 309 30.26 0.42 -9.78
C PRO A 309 30.69 -0.87 -9.07
N GLU A 310 31.86 -0.92 -8.43
CA GLU A 310 32.34 -2.14 -7.77
C GLU A 310 31.49 -2.55 -6.57
N VAL A 311 31.04 -1.56 -5.79
CA VAL A 311 30.23 -1.83 -4.59
C VAL A 311 28.82 -2.29 -4.97
N ILE A 312 28.21 -1.67 -5.98
CA ILE A 312 26.91 -2.09 -6.54
C ILE A 312 27.04 -3.47 -7.19
N GLN A 313 28.12 -3.74 -7.90
CA GLN A 313 28.38 -5.05 -8.50
C GLN A 313 28.45 -6.16 -7.46
N ALA A 314 29.21 -5.96 -6.37
CA ALA A 314 29.31 -6.95 -5.30
C ALA A 314 27.94 -7.25 -4.66
N ALA A 315 27.14 -6.20 -4.37
CA ALA A 315 25.78 -6.36 -3.88
C ALA A 315 24.85 -7.03 -4.89
N TYR A 316 24.97 -6.70 -6.18
CA TYR A 316 24.15 -7.28 -7.23
C TYR A 316 24.46 -8.78 -7.45
N VAL A 317 25.73 -9.17 -7.42
CA VAL A 317 26.15 -10.59 -7.48
C VAL A 317 25.62 -11.36 -6.28
N ALA A 318 25.77 -10.81 -5.07
CA ALA A 318 25.23 -11.40 -3.85
C ALA A 318 23.71 -11.60 -3.95
N LEU A 319 22.97 -10.52 -4.26
CA LEU A 319 21.52 -10.53 -4.45
C LEU A 319 21.11 -11.58 -5.49
N ARG A 320 21.74 -11.57 -6.66
CA ARG A 320 21.38 -12.51 -7.73
C ARG A 320 21.67 -13.95 -7.36
N SER A 321 22.79 -14.25 -6.71
CA SER A 321 23.15 -15.62 -6.32
C SER A 321 22.17 -16.25 -5.33
N ALA A 322 21.53 -15.42 -4.50
CA ALA A 322 20.49 -15.84 -3.57
C ALA A 322 19.09 -15.88 -4.22
N CYS A 323 18.91 -15.24 -5.37
CA CYS A 323 17.65 -15.18 -6.09
C CYS A 323 17.43 -16.46 -6.92
N ASP A 324 16.44 -17.25 -6.54
CA ASP A 324 15.91 -18.32 -7.40
C ASP A 324 15.04 -17.70 -8.51
N ALA A 325 15.69 -17.15 -9.54
CA ALA A 325 15.03 -16.46 -10.65
C ALA A 325 14.04 -17.37 -11.39
N ALA A 326 14.30 -18.67 -11.46
CA ALA A 326 13.39 -19.63 -12.09
C ALA A 326 12.08 -19.71 -11.31
N LYS A 327 12.14 -19.88 -9.99
CA LYS A 327 10.96 -19.90 -9.11
C LYS A 327 10.25 -18.55 -9.03
N ALA A 328 11.01 -17.46 -8.99
CA ALA A 328 10.48 -16.09 -8.96
C ALA A 328 9.63 -15.75 -10.18
N LEU A 329 9.96 -16.34 -11.32
CA LEU A 329 9.38 -16.05 -12.63
C LEU A 329 8.48 -17.18 -13.14
N ASP A 330 8.30 -18.22 -12.33
CA ASP A 330 7.42 -19.35 -12.64
C ASP A 330 5.96 -18.87 -12.66
N PHE A 331 5.39 -18.81 -13.86
CA PHE A 331 4.02 -18.39 -14.08
C PHE A 331 3.01 -19.27 -13.33
N ASP A 332 3.29 -20.56 -13.13
CA ASP A 332 2.38 -21.44 -12.39
C ASP A 332 2.34 -21.05 -10.91
N VAL A 333 3.48 -20.68 -10.33
CA VAL A 333 3.55 -20.14 -8.96
C VAL A 333 2.80 -18.81 -8.88
N LEU A 334 2.97 -17.95 -9.88
CA LEU A 334 2.36 -16.61 -9.93
C LEU A 334 0.85 -16.68 -10.22
N SER A 335 0.37 -17.74 -10.87
CA SER A 335 -1.03 -17.91 -11.30
C SER A 335 -1.90 -18.75 -10.36
N ARG A 336 -1.30 -19.59 -9.51
CA ARG A 336 -2.05 -20.39 -8.51
C ARG A 336 -2.89 -19.55 -7.54
N GLY A 337 -2.54 -18.27 -7.36
CA GLY A 337 -3.40 -17.28 -6.69
C GLY A 337 -4.31 -16.56 -7.68
N ARG A 338 -5.61 -16.92 -7.78
CA ARG A 338 -6.60 -16.30 -8.68
C ARG A 338 -6.74 -14.76 -8.56
N ARG A 339 -6.14 -14.12 -7.55
CA ARG A 339 -6.30 -12.68 -7.24
C ARG A 339 -5.02 -11.82 -7.31
N CYS A 340 -3.81 -12.41 -7.45
CA CYS A 340 -2.54 -11.66 -7.36
C CYS A 340 -1.78 -11.50 -8.69
N LYS A 341 -2.34 -11.96 -9.82
CA LYS A 341 -1.62 -12.03 -11.11
C LYS A 341 -0.92 -10.72 -11.52
N PRO A 342 -1.57 -9.52 -11.48
CA PRO A 342 -0.92 -8.31 -11.98
C PRO A 342 0.25 -7.83 -11.09
N ILE A 343 0.12 -7.94 -9.77
CA ILE A 343 1.13 -7.43 -8.83
C ILE A 343 2.41 -8.27 -8.93
N ALA A 344 2.28 -9.60 -8.98
CA ALA A 344 3.42 -10.48 -9.08
C ALA A 344 4.13 -10.35 -10.45
N MET A 345 3.36 -10.13 -11.53
CA MET A 345 3.93 -9.77 -12.84
C MET A 345 4.65 -8.43 -12.83
N ASP A 346 4.09 -7.42 -12.16
CA ASP A 346 4.74 -6.11 -12.02
C ASP A 346 6.02 -6.19 -11.20
N ALA A 347 6.03 -6.98 -10.13
CA ALA A 347 7.24 -7.26 -9.37
C ALA A 347 8.29 -7.90 -10.28
N ALA A 348 7.94 -8.95 -11.02
CA ALA A 348 8.84 -9.59 -11.98
C ALA A 348 9.38 -8.60 -13.03
N LEU A 349 8.50 -7.76 -13.61
CA LEU A 349 8.87 -6.70 -14.55
C LEU A 349 9.87 -5.72 -13.91
N HIS A 350 9.61 -5.23 -12.70
CA HIS A 350 10.48 -4.28 -12.03
C HIS A 350 11.83 -4.90 -11.64
N MET A 351 11.84 -6.17 -11.23
CA MET A 351 13.06 -6.92 -10.96
C MET A 351 13.94 -7.00 -12.22
N VAL A 352 13.35 -7.35 -13.37
CA VAL A 352 14.07 -7.41 -14.65
C VAL A 352 14.52 -6.01 -15.09
N LYS A 353 13.65 -4.99 -15.03
CA LYS A 353 13.98 -3.59 -15.37
C LYS A 353 15.21 -3.13 -14.58
N CYS A 354 15.18 -3.29 -13.26
CA CYS A 354 16.27 -2.84 -12.38
C CYS A 354 17.56 -3.63 -12.64
N SER A 355 17.46 -4.94 -12.89
CA SER A 355 18.60 -5.76 -13.27
C SER A 355 19.25 -5.26 -14.56
N LEU A 356 18.47 -4.98 -15.61
CA LEU A 356 18.96 -4.47 -16.88
C LEU A 356 19.67 -3.11 -16.73
N LEU A 357 19.12 -2.22 -15.91
CA LEU A 357 19.70 -0.91 -15.65
C LEU A 357 21.02 -1.01 -14.87
N ILE A 358 21.08 -1.87 -13.85
CA ILE A 358 22.32 -2.14 -13.11
C ILE A 358 23.36 -2.77 -14.05
N GLU A 359 22.99 -3.76 -14.85
CA GLU A 359 23.89 -4.40 -15.81
C GLU A 359 24.42 -3.40 -16.86
N ALA A 360 23.57 -2.49 -17.35
CA ALA A 360 23.99 -1.44 -18.27
C ALA A 360 25.00 -0.47 -17.63
N LEU A 361 24.80 -0.08 -16.37
CA LEU A 361 25.77 0.70 -15.59
C LEU A 361 27.11 -0.02 -15.47
N LEU A 362 27.08 -1.32 -15.14
CA LEU A 362 28.29 -2.12 -14.93
C LEU A 362 29.05 -2.45 -16.22
N ARG A 363 28.39 -2.38 -17.38
CA ARG A 363 29.01 -2.55 -18.70
C ARG A 363 29.50 -1.23 -19.31
N ASP A 364 29.13 -0.10 -18.73
CA ASP A 364 29.51 1.21 -19.26
C ASP A 364 30.99 1.47 -19.03
N ALA A 365 31.80 1.18 -20.05
CA ALA A 365 33.25 1.33 -19.99
C ALA A 365 33.70 2.73 -19.58
N VAL A 366 32.92 3.79 -19.89
CA VAL A 366 33.27 5.16 -19.48
C VAL A 366 33.12 5.34 -17.98
N VAL A 367 32.01 4.85 -17.42
CA VAL A 367 31.76 4.93 -15.99
C VAL A 367 32.81 4.11 -15.23
N VAL A 368 33.04 2.87 -15.68
CA VAL A 368 33.94 1.97 -14.97
C VAL A 368 35.40 2.40 -15.09
N SER A 369 35.82 2.90 -16.26
CA SER A 369 37.21 3.37 -16.45
C SER A 369 37.57 4.59 -15.59
N SER A 370 36.57 5.45 -15.31
CA SER A 370 36.78 6.63 -14.48
C SER A 370 36.92 6.30 -12.99
N SER A 371 36.32 5.21 -12.50
CA SER A 371 36.30 4.86 -11.07
C SER A 371 37.43 3.89 -10.67
N TRP A 372 37.97 3.13 -11.62
CA TRP A 372 38.94 2.09 -11.31
C TRP A 372 40.36 2.64 -11.22
N ALA A 373 40.99 2.49 -10.06
CA ALA A 373 42.43 2.76 -9.91
C ALA A 373 43.29 1.85 -10.83
N LEU A 374 42.74 0.69 -11.22
CA LEU A 374 43.37 -0.25 -12.14
C LEU A 374 43.52 0.32 -13.56
N ASP A 375 42.70 1.30 -13.96
CA ASP A 375 42.82 1.94 -15.28
C ASP A 375 44.10 2.75 -15.44
N LYS A 376 44.70 3.16 -14.31
CA LYS A 376 46.02 3.79 -14.31
C LYS A 376 47.17 2.77 -14.40
N SER A 377 46.89 1.48 -14.20
CA SER A 377 47.90 0.45 -13.96
C SER A 377 47.87 -0.71 -14.96
N LEU A 378 46.75 -0.92 -15.67
CA LEU A 378 46.56 -2.03 -16.61
C LEU A 378 46.33 -1.53 -18.04
N PRO A 379 46.81 -2.25 -19.08
CA PRO A 379 46.45 -1.97 -20.46
C PRO A 379 44.93 -2.13 -20.71
N PRO A 380 44.32 -1.34 -21.61
CA PRO A 380 42.88 -1.39 -21.93
C PRO A 380 42.35 -2.79 -22.28
N VAL A 381 43.18 -3.63 -22.93
CA VAL A 381 42.81 -5.01 -23.28
C VAL A 381 42.59 -5.88 -22.03
N LEU A 382 43.46 -5.77 -21.02
CA LEU A 382 43.30 -6.52 -19.77
C LEU A 382 42.12 -5.99 -18.97
N ILE A 383 41.89 -4.68 -18.97
CA ILE A 383 40.71 -4.05 -18.35
C ILE A 383 39.43 -4.59 -19.00
N SER A 384 39.37 -4.63 -20.33
CA SER A 384 38.26 -5.21 -21.08
C SER A 384 38.06 -6.70 -20.78
N MET A 385 39.13 -7.49 -20.66
CA MET A 385 39.05 -8.90 -20.28
C MET A 385 38.54 -9.08 -18.84
N VAL A 386 39.07 -8.32 -17.88
CA VAL A 386 38.59 -8.34 -16.49
C VAL A 386 37.12 -7.95 -16.44
N HIS A 387 36.71 -6.89 -17.15
CA HIS A 387 35.30 -6.51 -17.25
C HIS A 387 34.44 -7.59 -17.88
N SER A 388 34.89 -8.27 -18.93
CA SER A 388 34.11 -9.37 -19.53
C SER A 388 33.94 -10.57 -18.58
N TYR A 389 34.94 -10.83 -17.72
CA TYR A 389 34.88 -11.88 -16.71
C TYR A 389 34.05 -11.48 -15.48
N TRP A 390 34.13 -10.20 -15.11
CA TRP A 390 33.44 -9.61 -13.96
C TRP A 390 31.99 -9.23 -14.28
N ALA A 391 31.67 -8.98 -15.56
CA ALA A 391 30.34 -8.64 -16.00
C ALA A 391 29.38 -9.72 -15.48
N PRO A 392 28.39 -9.36 -14.66
CA PRO A 392 27.47 -10.35 -14.13
C PRO A 392 26.84 -11.07 -15.32
N VAL A 393 26.81 -12.40 -15.26
CA VAL A 393 26.30 -13.27 -16.33
C VAL A 393 24.79 -13.06 -16.48
N GLY A 394 24.24 -11.90 -16.83
CA GLY A 394 22.82 -11.45 -16.76
C GLY A 394 21.78 -12.24 -15.92
N ILE A 395 20.93 -11.60 -15.11
CA ILE A 395 19.86 -12.33 -14.34
C ILE A 395 19.09 -13.35 -15.20
N MET A 396 18.90 -13.01 -16.48
CA MET A 396 18.24 -13.83 -17.49
C MET A 396 19.02 -15.09 -17.91
N ALA A 397 20.35 -15.13 -17.80
CA ALA A 397 21.12 -16.34 -18.07
C ALA A 397 20.86 -17.43 -17.02
N ALA A 398 20.39 -17.05 -15.83
CA ALA A 398 19.91 -17.99 -14.82
C ALA A 398 18.48 -18.50 -15.10
N MET A 399 17.75 -17.89 -16.05
CA MET A 399 16.44 -18.38 -16.47
C MET A 399 16.62 -19.56 -17.44
N THR A 400 16.33 -20.77 -16.95
CA THR A 400 16.32 -21.99 -17.77
C THR A 400 15.21 -21.95 -18.83
N GLY A 401 15.28 -22.86 -19.82
CA GLY A 401 14.42 -22.88 -21.00
C GLY A 401 12.91 -22.89 -20.73
N ASP A 402 12.46 -23.43 -19.60
CA ASP A 402 11.03 -23.53 -19.24
C ASP A 402 10.44 -22.22 -18.70
N ALA A 403 11.26 -21.33 -18.14
CA ALA A 403 10.84 -20.00 -17.68
C ALA A 403 10.52 -19.02 -18.85
N ARG A 404 10.60 -19.50 -20.09
CA ARG A 404 10.20 -18.79 -21.32
C ARG A 404 8.72 -19.01 -21.66
N SER A 405 7.87 -19.11 -20.65
CA SER A 405 6.43 -19.08 -20.91
C SER A 405 6.12 -17.80 -21.70
N LYS A 406 5.31 -17.91 -22.76
CA LYS A 406 4.92 -16.76 -23.59
C LYS A 406 4.34 -15.63 -22.74
N ASN A 407 3.65 -15.97 -21.65
CA ASN A 407 3.07 -15.02 -20.72
C ASN A 407 4.15 -14.18 -20.00
N PHE A 408 5.17 -14.82 -19.42
CA PHE A 408 6.25 -14.06 -18.77
C PHE A 408 6.96 -13.12 -19.76
N GLN A 409 7.19 -13.59 -21.00
CA GLN A 409 7.80 -12.77 -22.03
C GLN A 409 6.98 -11.52 -22.33
N ASN A 410 5.67 -11.67 -22.55
CA ASN A 410 4.78 -10.58 -22.95
C ASN A 410 4.40 -9.63 -21.81
N HIS A 411 4.31 -10.14 -20.58
CA HIS A 411 3.82 -9.36 -19.43
C HIS A 411 4.93 -8.80 -18.53
N ALA A 412 6.15 -9.35 -18.57
CA ALA A 412 7.23 -8.88 -17.72
C ALA A 412 8.52 -8.56 -18.50
N LEU A 413 9.06 -9.50 -19.27
CA LEU A 413 10.37 -9.34 -19.91
C LEU A 413 10.40 -8.21 -20.97
N LEU A 414 9.52 -8.28 -21.97
CA LEU A 414 9.47 -7.27 -23.03
C LEU A 414 9.17 -5.88 -22.46
N PRO A 415 8.17 -5.73 -21.56
CA PRO A 415 7.97 -4.47 -20.89
C PRO A 415 9.19 -3.95 -20.12
N ALA A 416 9.85 -4.81 -19.37
CA ALA A 416 11.02 -4.44 -18.59
C ALA A 416 12.16 -3.95 -19.47
N ILE A 417 12.39 -4.60 -20.63
CA ILE A 417 13.37 -4.15 -21.62
C ILE A 417 12.98 -2.77 -22.14
N GLY A 418 11.73 -2.56 -22.55
CA GLY A 418 11.28 -1.27 -23.06
C GLY A 418 11.43 -0.13 -22.05
N LEU A 419 11.05 -0.35 -20.80
CA LEU A 419 11.25 0.63 -19.72
C LEU A 419 12.73 0.87 -19.41
N ALA A 420 13.56 -0.17 -19.42
CA ALA A 420 14.99 -0.03 -19.16
C ALA A 420 15.70 0.74 -20.29
N MET A 421 15.37 0.43 -21.56
CA MET A 421 15.93 1.12 -22.73
C MET A 421 15.53 2.59 -22.81
N GLU A 422 14.33 2.91 -22.35
CA GLU A 422 13.88 4.29 -22.32
C GLU A 422 14.69 5.12 -21.33
N LEU A 423 14.99 4.59 -20.14
CA LEU A 423 15.85 5.26 -19.16
C LEU A 423 17.33 5.25 -19.55
N ASN A 424 17.79 4.15 -20.14
CA ASN A 424 19.16 3.98 -20.58
C ASN A 424 19.22 3.30 -21.96
N PRO A 425 19.40 4.06 -23.04
CA PRO A 425 19.51 3.52 -24.40
C PRO A 425 20.68 2.55 -24.62
N ARG A 426 21.62 2.44 -23.67
CA ARG A 426 22.77 1.52 -23.71
C ARG A 426 22.43 0.12 -23.20
N VAL A 427 21.22 -0.10 -22.69
CA VAL A 427 20.76 -1.44 -22.27
C VAL A 427 20.86 -2.40 -23.45
N ASP A 428 21.76 -3.38 -23.33
CA ASP A 428 21.92 -4.45 -24.31
C ASP A 428 20.82 -5.50 -24.11
N TYR A 429 19.87 -5.54 -25.03
CA TYR A 429 18.76 -6.47 -25.01
C TYR A 429 18.92 -7.63 -26.00
N ALA A 430 19.96 -7.62 -26.83
CA ALA A 430 20.19 -8.66 -27.85
C ALA A 430 20.27 -10.08 -27.26
N PRO A 431 20.90 -10.31 -26.09
CA PRO A 431 20.91 -11.64 -25.46
C PRO A 431 19.53 -12.17 -25.07
N TYR A 432 18.53 -11.29 -24.96
CA TYR A 432 17.21 -11.62 -24.44
C TYR A 432 16.16 -11.86 -25.54
N VAL A 433 16.45 -11.46 -26.78
CA VAL A 433 15.57 -11.65 -27.93
C VAL A 433 16.02 -12.90 -28.70
N LEU A 434 15.70 -14.08 -28.15
CA LEU A 434 16.27 -15.34 -28.64
C LEU A 434 15.63 -15.91 -29.91
N LYS A 435 14.51 -15.36 -30.38
CA LYS A 435 13.97 -15.56 -31.73
C LYS A 435 13.16 -14.31 -32.13
N PRO A 436 13.12 -13.93 -33.42
CA PRO A 436 12.08 -13.01 -33.89
C PRO A 436 10.74 -13.59 -33.44
N PHE A 437 9.94 -12.78 -32.75
CA PHE A 437 8.57 -13.12 -32.40
C PHE A 437 7.80 -13.29 -33.71
N ASP A 438 7.82 -14.49 -34.27
CA ASP A 438 6.85 -14.91 -35.27
C ASP A 438 5.52 -14.78 -34.55
N HIS A 439 4.72 -13.80 -34.99
CA HIS A 439 3.47 -13.42 -34.36
C HIS A 439 2.71 -14.69 -34.01
N PRO A 440 2.41 -14.93 -32.72
CA PRO A 440 1.56 -16.04 -32.38
C PRO A 440 0.22 -15.75 -33.06
N GLU A 441 -0.16 -16.58 -34.02
CA GLU A 441 -1.56 -16.74 -34.36
C GLU A 441 -2.30 -16.87 -33.03
N SER A 442 -3.10 -15.85 -32.75
CA SER A 442 -3.66 -15.59 -31.45
C SER A 442 -4.68 -16.67 -31.14
N ASP A 443 -4.32 -17.61 -30.26
CA ASP A 443 -5.33 -18.20 -29.40
C ASP A 443 -5.98 -17.02 -28.68
N GLY A 444 -7.17 -16.63 -29.13
CA GLY A 444 -7.86 -15.38 -28.83
C GLY A 444 -8.23 -15.14 -27.36
N SER A 445 -7.55 -15.78 -26.40
CA SER A 445 -7.57 -15.39 -25.00
C SER A 445 -6.77 -14.11 -24.81
N SER A 446 -7.39 -13.00 -25.17
CA SER A 446 -7.01 -11.66 -24.73
C SER A 446 -7.14 -11.61 -23.21
N ASP A 447 -6.12 -12.11 -22.50
CA ASP A 447 -6.03 -11.99 -21.05
C ASP A 447 -5.74 -10.51 -20.76
N ALA A 448 -6.81 -9.70 -20.71
CA ALA A 448 -6.87 -8.24 -20.63
C ALA A 448 -6.32 -7.66 -19.30
N SER A 449 -5.28 -8.27 -18.75
CA SER A 449 -4.75 -8.00 -17.42
C SER A 449 -3.32 -7.45 -17.42
N LEU A 450 -2.88 -6.85 -18.53
CA LEU A 450 -1.64 -6.06 -18.52
C LEU A 450 -1.77 -4.90 -17.53
N SER A 451 -0.78 -4.77 -16.64
CA SER A 451 -0.64 -3.57 -15.84
C SER A 451 -0.25 -2.38 -16.71
N ILE A 452 -0.33 -1.18 -16.14
CA ILE A 452 0.12 0.05 -16.80
C ILE A 452 1.61 0.00 -17.09
N ALA A 453 2.42 -0.49 -16.14
CA ALA A 453 3.86 -0.63 -16.32
C ALA A 453 4.17 -1.60 -17.46
N ALA A 454 3.50 -2.75 -17.50
CA ALA A 454 3.65 -3.74 -18.56
C ALA A 454 3.24 -3.16 -19.93
N ALA A 455 2.12 -2.47 -19.99
CA ALA A 455 1.66 -1.79 -21.20
C ALA A 455 2.65 -0.73 -21.70
N THR A 456 3.05 0.18 -20.83
CA THR A 456 4.00 1.26 -21.14
C THR A 456 5.32 0.69 -21.62
N GLY A 457 5.85 -0.31 -20.92
CA GLY A 457 7.09 -0.99 -21.31
C GLY A 457 7.00 -1.67 -22.67
N SER A 458 5.92 -2.43 -22.92
CA SER A 458 5.73 -3.09 -24.23
C SER A 458 5.72 -2.07 -25.36
N LEU A 459 5.02 -0.95 -25.17
CA LEU A 459 5.00 0.13 -26.15
C LEU A 459 6.39 0.74 -26.38
N PHE A 460 7.17 0.99 -25.32
CA PHE A 460 8.56 1.45 -25.46
C PHE A 460 9.43 0.43 -26.21
N TYR A 461 9.31 -0.85 -25.88
CA TYR A 461 10.06 -1.91 -26.53
C TYR A 461 9.75 -1.95 -28.03
N PHE A 462 8.47 -1.98 -28.42
CA PHE A 462 8.10 -2.02 -29.84
C PHE A 462 8.54 -0.77 -30.59
N ALA A 463 8.42 0.41 -29.97
CA ALA A 463 8.82 1.65 -30.61
C ALA A 463 10.35 1.78 -30.79
N THR A 464 11.15 1.22 -29.88
CA THR A 464 12.62 1.31 -29.92
C THR A 464 13.27 0.17 -30.69
N ALA A 465 12.82 -1.07 -30.49
CA ALA A 465 13.41 -2.27 -31.08
C ALA A 465 12.97 -2.54 -32.53
N ARG A 466 11.84 -1.97 -32.98
CA ARG A 466 11.29 -2.17 -34.33
C ARG A 466 11.09 -0.85 -35.09
N LYS A 467 12.16 -0.04 -35.22
CA LYS A 467 12.14 1.29 -35.87
C LYS A 467 11.55 1.28 -37.30
N ASP A 468 11.67 0.17 -38.00
CA ASP A 468 11.18 -0.09 -39.35
C ASP A 468 9.71 -0.55 -39.39
N LYS A 469 9.17 -1.13 -38.30
CA LYS A 469 7.82 -1.70 -38.24
C LYS A 469 6.89 -0.97 -37.27
N LEU A 470 6.83 0.35 -37.32
CA LEU A 470 5.80 1.12 -36.59
C LEU A 470 4.36 0.73 -37.00
N GLU A 471 4.16 0.04 -38.12
CA GLU A 471 2.87 -0.57 -38.46
C GLU A 471 2.49 -1.69 -37.48
N THR A 472 3.46 -2.49 -37.01
CA THR A 472 3.21 -3.47 -35.94
C THR A 472 2.88 -2.84 -34.59
N PHE A 473 3.18 -1.55 -34.38
CA PHE A 473 2.74 -0.82 -33.19
C PHE A 473 1.22 -0.67 -33.16
N TYR A 474 0.61 -0.44 -34.33
CA TYR A 474 -0.84 -0.37 -34.48
C TYR A 474 -1.48 -1.77 -34.41
N ASP A 475 -0.87 -2.76 -35.06
CA ASP A 475 -1.33 -4.15 -34.98
C ASP A 475 -1.29 -4.65 -33.54
N PHE A 476 -0.28 -4.27 -32.74
CA PHE A 476 -0.23 -4.60 -31.32
C PHE A 476 -1.44 -4.04 -30.55
N PHE A 477 -1.87 -2.81 -30.84
CA PHE A 477 -3.10 -2.29 -30.23
C PHE A 477 -4.33 -3.06 -30.69
N ILE A 478 -4.44 -3.40 -31.97
CA ILE A 478 -5.55 -4.21 -32.49
C ILE A 478 -5.57 -5.60 -31.82
N GLU A 479 -4.42 -6.27 -31.76
CA GLU A 479 -4.22 -7.60 -31.17
C GLU A 479 -4.54 -7.64 -29.67
N LEU A 480 -4.35 -6.53 -28.93
CA LEU A 480 -4.77 -6.40 -27.53
C LEU A 480 -6.30 -6.41 -27.32
N GLY A 481 -7.08 -6.80 -28.33
CA GLY A 481 -8.52 -6.98 -28.21
C GLY A 481 -9.25 -5.65 -28.23
N PHE A 482 -8.86 -4.76 -29.15
CA PHE A 482 -9.36 -3.39 -29.33
C PHE A 482 -10.84 -3.25 -29.72
N HIS A 483 -11.63 -4.28 -29.45
CA HIS A 483 -13.06 -4.13 -29.34
C HIS A 483 -13.35 -3.01 -28.33
N GLU A 484 -14.45 -2.29 -28.49
CA GLU A 484 -14.79 -1.06 -27.75
C GLU A 484 -14.88 -1.22 -26.21
N ASN A 485 -14.46 -2.37 -25.69
CA ASN A 485 -14.38 -2.78 -24.31
C ASN A 485 -13.87 -1.67 -23.37
N ASP A 486 -14.55 -1.66 -22.24
CA ASP A 486 -14.80 -0.46 -21.46
C ASP A 486 -13.68 -0.13 -20.46
N HIS A 487 -12.69 -1.01 -20.33
CA HIS A 487 -11.73 -1.03 -19.21
C HIS A 487 -10.29 -0.59 -19.56
N MET A 488 -10.07 0.06 -20.71
CA MET A 488 -8.73 0.34 -21.26
C MET A 488 -8.09 1.66 -20.79
N LEU A 489 -8.47 2.21 -19.64
CA LEU A 489 -7.89 3.49 -19.18
C LEU A 489 -6.39 3.37 -18.82
N TRP A 490 -5.95 2.19 -18.40
CA TRP A 490 -4.53 1.88 -18.23
C TRP A 490 -3.75 2.09 -19.54
N LEU A 491 -4.34 1.75 -20.69
CA LEU A 491 -3.73 1.90 -21.99
C LEU A 491 -3.62 3.37 -22.40
N VAL A 492 -4.67 4.16 -22.13
CA VAL A 492 -4.65 5.60 -22.40
C VAL A 492 -3.47 6.24 -21.69
N ARG A 493 -3.28 5.88 -20.42
CA ARG A 493 -2.12 6.37 -19.66
C ARG A 493 -0.80 5.90 -20.25
N ALA A 494 -0.68 4.63 -20.62
CA ALA A 494 0.53 4.10 -21.24
C ALA A 494 0.88 4.86 -22.53
N ILE A 495 -0.12 5.17 -23.38
CA ILE A 495 0.05 5.98 -24.58
C ILE A 495 0.54 7.39 -24.24
N CYS A 496 -0.09 8.04 -23.27
CA CYS A 496 0.29 9.39 -22.85
C CYS A 496 1.75 9.40 -22.34
N ASN A 497 2.15 8.43 -21.52
CA ASN A 497 3.52 8.31 -21.04
C ASN A 497 4.54 8.10 -22.17
N VAL A 498 4.26 7.19 -23.11
CA VAL A 498 5.16 6.91 -24.24
C VAL A 498 5.28 8.12 -25.16
N SER A 499 4.18 8.81 -25.41
CA SER A 499 4.13 9.96 -26.31
C SER A 499 4.92 11.18 -25.81
N LYS A 500 5.09 11.32 -24.48
CA LYS A 500 5.94 12.36 -23.88
C LYS A 500 7.43 12.13 -24.16
N ARG A 501 7.82 10.89 -24.50
CA ARG A 501 9.22 10.47 -24.62
C ARG A 501 9.62 10.06 -26.05
N LEU A 502 8.66 9.79 -26.93
CA LEU A 502 8.91 9.35 -28.30
C LEU A 502 8.22 10.24 -29.34
N THR A 503 8.97 10.59 -30.39
CA THR A 503 8.41 11.30 -31.55
C THR A 503 7.54 10.36 -32.38
N MET A 504 6.23 10.64 -32.42
CA MET A 504 5.26 9.83 -33.16
C MET A 504 5.16 10.28 -34.62
N ARG A 505 5.07 9.33 -35.56
CA ARG A 505 4.81 9.65 -36.98
C ARG A 505 3.37 10.14 -37.16
N SER A 506 3.17 11.14 -38.01
CA SER A 506 1.86 11.77 -38.26
C SER A 506 0.74 10.77 -38.56
N LYS A 507 1.02 9.70 -39.32
CA LYS A 507 0.03 8.67 -39.68
C LYS A 507 -0.60 7.94 -38.48
N HIS A 508 0.10 7.86 -37.34
CA HIS A 508 -0.39 7.19 -36.13
C HIS A 508 -0.99 8.16 -35.10
N VAL A 509 -0.68 9.45 -35.20
CA VAL A 509 -1.12 10.47 -34.24
C VAL A 509 -2.65 10.51 -34.15
N THR A 510 -3.35 10.40 -35.28
CA THR A 510 -4.83 10.40 -35.30
C THR A 510 -5.42 9.25 -34.50
N ASP A 511 -4.87 8.04 -34.61
CA ASP A 511 -5.41 6.86 -33.91
C ASP A 511 -5.05 6.87 -32.42
N LEU A 512 -3.83 7.30 -32.09
CA LEU A 512 -3.44 7.55 -30.70
C LEU A 512 -4.29 8.67 -30.08
N ALA A 513 -4.67 9.69 -30.84
CA ALA A 513 -5.57 10.73 -30.38
C ALA A 513 -6.99 10.20 -30.12
N LYS A 514 -7.52 9.31 -30.96
CA LYS A 514 -8.80 8.61 -30.69
C LYS A 514 -8.74 7.83 -29.38
N LEU A 515 -7.58 7.28 -29.04
CA LEU A 515 -7.36 6.54 -27.80
C LEU A 515 -7.23 7.45 -26.59
N ALA A 516 -6.38 8.47 -26.67
CA ALA A 516 -6.25 9.48 -25.62
C ALA A 516 -7.60 10.11 -25.28
N ALA A 517 -8.43 10.39 -26.29
CA ALA A 517 -9.80 10.90 -26.11
C ALA A 517 -10.72 9.94 -25.33
N LYS A 518 -10.43 8.62 -25.25
CA LYS A 518 -11.18 7.69 -24.39
C LYS A 518 -10.96 7.96 -22.90
N ALA A 519 -9.95 8.75 -22.49
CA ALA A 519 -9.80 9.21 -21.10
C ALA A 519 -11.06 9.89 -20.56
N MET A 520 -11.83 10.56 -21.44
CA MET A 520 -13.10 11.20 -21.08
C MET A 520 -14.16 10.24 -20.57
N ARG A 521 -14.01 8.94 -20.84
CA ARG A 521 -14.88 7.92 -20.27
C ARG A 521 -14.73 7.79 -18.75
N SER A 522 -13.56 8.12 -18.19
CA SER A 522 -13.30 7.94 -16.76
C SER A 522 -14.38 8.59 -15.88
N VAL A 523 -14.93 9.74 -16.29
CA VAL A 523 -16.00 10.46 -15.57
C VAL A 523 -17.34 9.72 -15.53
N THR A 524 -17.54 8.71 -16.39
CA THR A 524 -18.77 7.91 -16.41
C THR A 524 -18.64 6.59 -15.67
N LEU A 525 -17.41 6.19 -15.31
CA LEU A 525 -17.15 4.95 -14.58
C LEU A 525 -17.61 5.06 -13.13
N ALA A 526 -17.97 3.94 -12.52
CA ALA A 526 -18.34 3.89 -11.11
C ALA A 526 -17.09 4.01 -10.21
N PRO A 527 -17.23 4.53 -8.96
CA PRO A 527 -16.17 4.44 -7.96
C PRO A 527 -15.67 3.00 -7.81
N GLY A 528 -14.35 2.81 -7.67
CA GLY A 528 -13.70 1.50 -7.64
C GLY A 528 -13.28 0.93 -9.00
N GLU A 529 -13.92 1.31 -10.11
CA GLU A 529 -13.54 0.82 -11.46
C GLU A 529 -12.17 1.34 -11.93
N LEU A 530 -11.63 2.35 -11.24
CA LEU A 530 -10.35 2.98 -11.53
C LEU A 530 -9.23 2.61 -10.56
N ASP A 531 -9.52 1.77 -9.55
CA ASP A 531 -8.57 1.47 -8.47
C ASP A 531 -7.26 0.84 -8.97
N ASN A 532 -7.33 0.11 -10.08
CA ASN A 532 -6.16 -0.45 -10.75
C ASN A 532 -5.24 0.62 -11.38
N VAL A 533 -5.78 1.78 -11.76
CA VAL A 533 -5.02 2.89 -12.35
C VAL A 533 -4.51 3.85 -11.29
N VAL A 534 -5.21 4.02 -10.17
CA VAL A 534 -4.84 4.93 -9.05
C VAL A 534 -3.36 4.85 -8.70
N ARG A 535 -2.84 3.63 -8.52
CA ARG A 535 -1.46 3.37 -8.07
C ARG A 535 -0.39 3.97 -8.97
N SER A 536 -0.69 4.13 -10.25
CA SER A 536 0.26 4.69 -11.20
C SER A 536 0.41 6.21 -11.07
N TYR A 537 -0.52 6.93 -10.42
CA TYR A 537 -0.45 8.39 -10.22
C TYR A 537 0.37 8.78 -8.97
N GLY A 538 1.25 7.88 -8.50
CA GLY A 538 1.88 7.86 -7.17
C GLY A 538 2.82 9.02 -6.76
N GLY A 539 2.67 10.20 -7.35
CA GLY A 539 3.32 11.44 -6.92
C GLY A 539 2.60 12.15 -5.77
N ASP A 540 1.26 12.08 -5.70
CA ASP A 540 0.49 12.77 -4.66
C ASP A 540 -0.13 11.80 -3.64
N ALA A 541 -0.54 12.37 -2.50
CA ALA A 541 -1.41 11.72 -1.54
C ALA A 541 -2.73 11.32 -2.22
N VAL A 542 -2.95 10.01 -2.38
CA VAL A 542 -4.21 9.50 -2.90
C VAL A 542 -5.29 9.64 -1.82
N PRO A 543 -6.48 10.19 -2.11
CA PRO A 543 -7.55 10.26 -1.13
C PRO A 543 -7.98 8.88 -0.63
N LEU A 544 -8.25 8.77 0.68
CA LEU A 544 -8.78 7.55 1.30
C LEU A 544 -10.26 7.33 1.00
N ASP A 545 -11.03 8.41 0.83
CA ASP A 545 -12.42 8.33 0.41
C ASP A 545 -12.53 7.83 -1.04
N ASP A 546 -13.38 6.84 -1.29
CA ASP A 546 -13.48 6.17 -2.59
C ASP A 546 -14.00 7.11 -3.69
N GLU A 547 -14.89 8.06 -3.36
CA GLU A 547 -15.38 9.06 -4.32
C GLU A 547 -14.29 10.07 -4.66
N LEU A 548 -13.61 10.63 -3.66
CA LEU A 548 -12.50 11.56 -3.88
C LEU A 548 -11.34 10.89 -4.62
N ARG A 549 -11.05 9.60 -4.33
CA ARG A 549 -10.04 8.80 -5.03
C ARG A 549 -10.40 8.62 -6.50
N HIS A 550 -11.66 8.31 -6.76
CA HIS A 550 -12.18 8.19 -8.12
C HIS A 550 -12.07 9.53 -8.86
N GLU A 551 -12.53 10.64 -8.27
CA GLU A 551 -12.40 11.98 -8.85
C GLU A 551 -10.95 12.37 -9.13
N TYR A 552 -10.03 12.11 -8.20
CA TYR A 552 -8.59 12.31 -8.37
C TYR A 552 -8.05 11.52 -9.58
N THR A 553 -8.45 10.25 -9.71
CA THR A 553 -7.96 9.37 -10.79
C THR A 553 -8.51 9.79 -12.15
N CYS A 554 -9.78 10.17 -12.22
CA CYS A 554 -10.38 10.77 -13.42
C CYS A 554 -9.64 12.05 -13.82
N ARG A 555 -9.36 12.93 -12.84
CA ARG A 555 -8.67 14.20 -13.06
C ARG A 555 -7.28 13.97 -13.64
N CYS A 556 -6.51 13.05 -13.07
CA CYS A 556 -5.18 12.75 -13.57
C CYS A 556 -5.23 12.10 -14.97
N SER A 557 -6.18 11.21 -15.22
CA SER A 557 -6.35 10.57 -16.54
C SER A 557 -6.71 11.57 -17.64
N ILE A 558 -7.62 12.52 -17.36
CA ILE A 558 -7.97 13.58 -18.29
C ILE A 558 -6.81 14.57 -18.45
N SER A 559 -6.09 14.89 -17.36
CA SER A 559 -4.90 15.74 -17.40
C SER A 559 -3.81 15.14 -18.31
N ASP A 560 -3.55 13.84 -18.24
CA ASP A 560 -2.59 13.15 -19.10
C ASP A 560 -3.02 13.17 -20.57
N ALA A 561 -4.32 12.97 -20.84
CA ALA A 561 -4.85 13.08 -22.20
C ALA A 561 -4.74 14.51 -22.74
N LEU A 562 -5.04 15.54 -21.95
CA LEU A 562 -4.84 16.94 -22.34
C LEU A 562 -3.36 17.25 -22.60
N GLY A 563 -2.44 16.69 -21.80
CA GLY A 563 -1.00 16.75 -22.06
C GLY A 563 -0.63 16.12 -23.41
N PHE A 564 -1.16 14.93 -23.71
CA PHE A 564 -0.99 14.29 -25.02
C PHE A 564 -1.47 15.20 -26.17
N PHE A 565 -2.65 15.80 -26.05
CA PHE A 565 -3.16 16.72 -27.08
C PHE A 565 -2.31 17.99 -27.18
N ASN A 566 -1.83 18.53 -26.07
CA ASN A 566 -0.95 19.70 -26.06
C ASN A 566 0.37 19.42 -26.79
N ASP A 567 1.03 18.32 -26.46
CA ASP A 567 2.41 18.06 -26.88
C ASP A 567 2.51 17.33 -28.22
N VAL A 568 1.54 16.45 -28.52
CA VAL A 568 1.67 15.46 -29.62
C VAL A 568 0.60 15.65 -30.69
N ALA A 569 -0.63 16.01 -30.31
CA ALA A 569 -1.77 16.00 -31.23
C ALA A 569 -2.67 17.26 -31.16
N PRO A 570 -2.14 18.50 -31.17
CA PRO A 570 -2.94 19.70 -30.89
C PRO A 570 -4.11 19.88 -31.86
N PHE A 571 -3.91 19.53 -33.14
CA PHE A 571 -4.94 19.61 -34.17
C PHE A 571 -6.06 18.56 -34.05
N HIS A 572 -5.92 17.57 -33.17
CA HIS A 572 -6.90 16.50 -32.96
C HIS A 572 -7.75 16.69 -31.71
N VAL A 573 -7.59 17.79 -30.97
CA VAL A 573 -8.28 18.04 -29.69
C VAL A 573 -9.81 18.02 -29.81
N GLY A 574 -10.36 18.26 -31.00
CA GLY A 574 -11.80 18.09 -31.29
C GLY A 574 -12.29 16.66 -31.02
N LEU A 575 -11.45 15.62 -31.13
CA LEU A 575 -11.82 14.25 -30.78
C LEU A 575 -12.12 14.11 -29.27
N LEU A 576 -11.36 14.78 -28.42
CA LEU A 576 -11.55 14.79 -26.97
C LEU A 576 -12.87 15.49 -26.60
N ILE A 577 -13.16 16.63 -27.22
CA ILE A 577 -14.43 17.36 -27.03
C ILE A 577 -15.62 16.51 -27.50
N ASN A 578 -15.54 15.92 -28.69
CA ASN A 578 -16.59 15.05 -29.23
C ASN A 578 -16.86 13.84 -28.33
N LYS A 579 -15.81 13.24 -27.75
CA LYS A 579 -15.96 12.14 -26.79
C LYS A 579 -16.62 12.61 -25.49
N LEU A 580 -16.20 13.73 -24.92
CA LEU A 580 -16.84 14.32 -23.74
C LEU A 580 -18.34 14.54 -23.98
N GLN A 581 -18.71 15.21 -25.08
CA GLN A 581 -20.11 15.44 -25.44
C GLN A 581 -20.89 14.13 -25.61
N LYS A 582 -20.30 13.12 -26.27
CA LYS A 582 -20.92 11.80 -26.41
C LYS A 582 -21.21 11.16 -25.04
N TYR A 583 -20.27 11.22 -24.11
CA TYR A 583 -20.43 10.64 -22.78
C TYR A 583 -21.44 11.40 -21.92
N LEU A 584 -21.44 12.73 -21.97
CA LEU A 584 -22.41 13.56 -21.26
C LEU A 584 -23.85 13.36 -21.77
N ARG A 585 -24.04 13.09 -23.07
CA ARG A 585 -25.36 12.74 -23.64
C ARG A 585 -25.86 11.35 -23.23
N GLY A 586 -24.95 10.41 -22.99
CA GLY A 586 -25.29 9.01 -22.75
C GLY A 586 -25.60 8.65 -21.30
N SER A 587 -25.28 9.51 -20.33
CA SER A 587 -25.45 9.21 -18.89
C SER A 587 -26.02 10.40 -18.13
N HIS A 588 -27.14 10.20 -17.44
CA HIS A 588 -27.79 11.22 -16.61
C HIS A 588 -27.06 11.48 -15.28
N VAL A 589 -26.22 10.56 -14.81
CA VAL A 589 -25.48 10.66 -13.53
C VAL A 589 -24.07 11.26 -13.74
N ALA A 590 -23.54 11.16 -14.96
CA ALA A 590 -22.22 11.66 -15.31
C ALA A 590 -22.00 13.19 -15.21
N PRO A 591 -22.99 14.10 -15.41
CA PRO A 591 -22.69 15.53 -15.56
C PRO A 591 -22.11 16.18 -14.32
N LEU A 592 -22.62 15.83 -13.13
CA LEU A 592 -22.14 16.38 -11.85
C LEU A 592 -20.70 15.92 -11.55
N ARG A 593 -20.43 14.63 -11.74
CA ARG A 593 -19.09 14.04 -11.55
C ARG A 593 -18.10 14.56 -12.60
N ALA A 594 -18.52 14.65 -13.86
CA ALA A 594 -17.69 15.24 -14.90
C ALA A 594 -17.31 16.68 -14.57
N ALA A 595 -18.24 17.46 -14.03
CA ALA A 595 -17.96 18.82 -13.59
C ALA A 595 -17.00 18.89 -12.39
N SER A 596 -17.15 18.05 -11.35
CA SER A 596 -16.21 18.03 -10.21
C SER A 596 -14.78 17.63 -10.60
N VAL A 597 -14.64 16.83 -11.65
CA VAL A 597 -13.35 16.43 -12.21
C VAL A 597 -12.75 17.50 -13.12
N ILE A 598 -13.53 18.03 -14.06
CA ILE A 598 -13.02 18.86 -15.17
C ILE A 598 -12.89 20.34 -14.78
N VAL A 599 -13.80 20.90 -13.97
CA VAL A 599 -13.74 22.33 -13.59
C VAL A 599 -12.38 22.71 -12.98
N PRO A 600 -11.79 21.94 -12.04
CA PRO A 600 -10.45 22.22 -11.54
C PRO A 600 -9.36 22.21 -12.62
N LEU A 601 -9.48 21.35 -13.64
CA LEU A 601 -8.52 21.33 -14.76
C LEU A 601 -8.64 22.58 -15.63
N LEU A 602 -9.82 23.19 -15.73
CA LEU A 602 -10.04 24.39 -16.52
C LEU A 602 -9.48 25.66 -15.88
N GLN A 603 -9.35 25.69 -14.54
CA GLN A 603 -8.82 26.84 -13.80
C GLN A 603 -7.37 27.16 -14.19
N ASP A 604 -6.53 26.12 -14.32
CA ASP A 604 -5.12 26.25 -14.67
C ASP A 604 -4.82 25.88 -16.14
N PHE A 605 -5.86 25.84 -17.00
CA PHE A 605 -5.72 25.31 -18.36
C PHE A 605 -4.65 26.03 -19.18
N GLY A 606 -4.67 27.37 -19.15
CA GLY A 606 -3.77 28.20 -19.96
C GLY A 606 -2.30 28.11 -19.54
N SER A 607 -2.03 27.87 -18.25
CA SER A 607 -0.66 27.70 -17.76
C SER A 607 -0.14 26.27 -17.97
N ARG A 608 -1.01 25.26 -17.84
CA ARG A 608 -0.63 23.85 -17.95
C ARG A 608 -0.53 23.35 -19.39
N TRP A 609 -1.36 23.86 -20.31
CA TRP A 609 -1.39 23.43 -21.71
C TRP A 609 -1.37 24.63 -22.69
N PRO A 610 -0.24 25.36 -22.76
CA PRO A 610 -0.16 26.62 -23.51
C PRO A 610 -0.25 26.47 -25.04
N ILE A 611 -0.08 25.27 -25.59
CA ILE A 611 -0.19 25.01 -27.04
C ILE A 611 -1.66 24.85 -27.44
N LEU A 612 -2.52 24.38 -26.52
CA LEU A 612 -3.94 24.26 -26.79
C LEU A 612 -4.61 25.64 -26.79
N ALA A 613 -5.37 25.91 -27.85
CA ALA A 613 -6.11 27.16 -27.96
C ALA A 613 -7.10 27.33 -26.80
N LEU A 614 -7.24 28.56 -26.28
CA LEU A 614 -8.23 28.88 -25.24
C LEU A 614 -9.68 28.55 -25.67
N SER A 615 -9.95 28.48 -26.98
CA SER A 615 -11.24 27.99 -27.49
C SER A 615 -11.53 26.56 -27.04
N VAL A 616 -10.51 25.68 -26.93
CA VAL A 616 -10.68 24.32 -26.40
C VAL A 616 -11.19 24.34 -24.97
N ARG A 617 -10.60 25.19 -24.12
CA ARG A 617 -11.06 25.39 -22.73
C ARG A 617 -12.54 25.80 -22.72
N ASN A 618 -12.90 26.74 -23.58
CA ASN A 618 -14.26 27.26 -23.69
C ASN A 618 -15.23 26.21 -24.22
N ASP A 619 -14.83 25.39 -25.19
CA ASP A 619 -15.65 24.31 -25.75
C ASP A 619 -15.91 23.20 -24.72
N ILE A 620 -14.91 22.86 -23.91
CA ILE A 620 -15.06 21.92 -22.79
C ILE A 620 -16.00 22.50 -21.73
N ALA A 621 -15.80 23.77 -21.34
CA ALA A 621 -16.65 24.46 -20.37
C ALA A 621 -18.10 24.56 -20.85
N GLU A 622 -18.30 24.87 -22.12
CA GLU A 622 -19.62 25.00 -22.74
C GLU A 622 -20.33 23.63 -22.83
N ALA A 623 -19.62 22.57 -23.21
CA ALA A 623 -20.16 21.21 -23.19
C ALA A 623 -20.66 20.84 -21.78
N LEU A 624 -19.87 21.14 -20.74
CA LEU A 624 -20.30 20.92 -19.35
C LEU A 624 -21.51 21.79 -18.97
N ARG A 625 -21.49 23.08 -19.33
CA ARG A 625 -22.56 24.03 -19.01
C ARG A 625 -23.90 23.59 -19.55
N VAL A 626 -23.95 23.21 -20.84
CA VAL A 626 -25.18 22.75 -21.51
C VAL A 626 -25.74 21.52 -20.78
N HIS A 627 -24.89 20.53 -20.48
CA HIS A 627 -25.32 19.30 -19.83
C HIS A 627 -25.69 19.47 -18.35
N LEU A 628 -25.00 20.35 -17.61
CA LEU A 628 -25.37 20.72 -16.25
C LEU A 628 -26.71 21.46 -16.21
N ALA A 629 -26.98 22.34 -17.18
CA ALA A 629 -28.27 23.02 -17.30
C ALA A 629 -29.41 22.04 -17.59
N ASP A 630 -29.20 21.09 -18.50
CA ASP A 630 -30.16 20.01 -18.78
C ASP A 630 -30.43 19.14 -17.55
N THR A 631 -29.36 18.80 -16.81
CA THR A 631 -29.45 18.02 -15.56
C THR A 631 -30.20 18.80 -14.49
N ALA A 632 -29.92 20.09 -14.33
CA ALA A 632 -30.63 20.98 -13.40
C ALA A 632 -32.12 21.05 -13.74
N ALA A 633 -32.46 21.22 -15.02
CA ALA A 633 -33.83 21.24 -15.50
C ALA A 633 -34.55 19.91 -15.22
N LEU A 634 -33.88 18.78 -15.44
CA LEU A 634 -34.41 17.44 -15.14
C LEU A 634 -34.65 17.24 -13.64
N VAL A 635 -33.70 17.64 -12.78
CA VAL A 635 -33.83 17.57 -11.32
C VAL A 635 -35.01 18.44 -10.86
N VAL A 636 -35.13 19.66 -11.38
CA VAL A 636 -36.27 20.55 -11.08
C VAL A 636 -37.59 19.94 -11.54
N ARG A 637 -37.64 19.28 -12.70
CA ARG A 637 -38.84 18.61 -13.21
C ARG A 637 -39.24 17.42 -12.35
N LYS A 638 -38.30 16.51 -12.05
CA LYS A 638 -38.53 15.37 -11.15
C LYS A 638 -38.97 15.81 -9.77
N PHE A 639 -38.38 16.89 -9.24
CA PHE A 639 -38.78 17.47 -7.96
C PHE A 639 -40.21 18.03 -8.01
N LYS A 640 -40.61 18.67 -9.11
CA LYS A 640 -42.01 19.10 -9.32
C LYS A 640 -42.95 17.90 -9.39
N ASP A 641 -42.62 16.89 -10.18
CA ASP A 641 -43.46 15.69 -10.33
C ASP A 641 -43.62 14.95 -9.00
N TRP A 642 -42.54 14.81 -8.21
CA TRP A 642 -42.58 14.27 -6.85
C TRP A 642 -43.37 15.15 -5.87
N SER A 643 -43.22 16.47 -5.94
CA SER A 643 -44.01 17.37 -5.10
C SER A 643 -45.51 17.22 -5.38
N ILE A 644 -45.89 16.95 -6.64
CA ILE A 644 -47.27 16.67 -7.05
C ILE A 644 -47.73 15.29 -6.56
N GLU A 645 -46.88 14.26 -6.66
CA GLU A 645 -47.19 12.89 -6.26
C GLU A 645 -47.30 12.72 -4.73
N ILE A 646 -46.44 13.39 -3.96
CA ILE A 646 -46.50 13.46 -2.49
C ILE A 646 -47.74 14.23 -2.03
N ASN A 647 -48.11 15.31 -2.73
CA ASN A 647 -49.36 16.03 -2.49
C ASN A 647 -50.59 15.19 -2.86
N GLY A 648 -50.48 14.22 -3.78
CA GLY A 648 -51.57 13.34 -4.20
C GLY A 648 -51.76 12.06 -3.37
N THR A 649 -50.73 11.56 -2.68
CA THR A 649 -50.73 10.21 -2.07
C THR A 649 -50.76 10.17 -0.54
N THR A 650 -50.83 11.30 0.17
CA THR A 650 -50.82 11.29 1.64
C THR A 650 -51.95 12.08 2.28
N ASN A 651 -53.15 11.47 2.33
CA ASN A 651 -54.13 11.73 3.41
C ASN A 651 -53.70 11.04 4.73
N CYS A 652 -52.38 10.90 4.98
CA CYS A 652 -51.86 10.36 6.22
C CYS A 652 -51.66 11.51 7.21
N ALA A 653 -52.49 11.57 8.24
CA ALA A 653 -52.46 12.61 9.28
C ALA A 653 -51.38 12.39 10.36
N CYS A 654 -50.40 11.52 10.13
CA CYS A 654 -49.38 11.23 11.14
C CYS A 654 -48.39 12.41 11.26
N HIS A 655 -47.85 12.59 12.47
CA HIS A 655 -47.01 13.74 12.81
C HIS A 655 -45.73 13.87 11.94
N ALA A 656 -45.19 12.76 11.44
CA ALA A 656 -44.03 12.73 10.55
C ALA A 656 -44.36 13.29 9.15
N CYS A 657 -45.49 12.88 8.56
CA CYS A 657 -45.98 13.41 7.29
C CYS A 657 -46.25 14.92 7.39
N THR A 658 -46.83 15.39 8.50
CA THR A 658 -47.08 16.82 8.74
C THR A 658 -45.78 17.64 8.81
N LYS A 659 -44.73 17.12 9.45
CA LYS A 659 -43.42 17.79 9.51
C LYS A 659 -42.70 17.80 8.15
N MET A 660 -42.78 16.71 7.39
CA MET A 660 -42.24 16.64 6.03
C MET A 660 -42.96 17.63 5.10
N HIS A 661 -44.29 17.70 5.17
CA HIS A 661 -45.10 18.67 4.42
C HIS A 661 -44.81 20.11 4.82
N ALA A 662 -44.64 20.40 6.11
CA ALA A 662 -44.25 21.73 6.59
C ALA A 662 -42.86 22.13 6.08
N PHE A 663 -41.90 21.20 6.06
CA PHE A 663 -40.57 21.43 5.48
C PHE A 663 -40.65 21.71 3.97
N LEU A 664 -41.37 20.89 3.21
CA LEU A 664 -41.52 21.06 1.75
C LEU A 664 -42.28 22.35 1.40
N ARG A 665 -43.32 22.72 2.16
CA ARG A 665 -44.01 24.02 2.01
C ARG A 665 -43.07 25.19 2.30
N SER A 666 -42.25 25.12 3.35
CA SER A 666 -41.28 26.19 3.66
C SER A 666 -40.25 26.41 2.53
N GLN A 667 -39.84 25.35 1.82
CA GLN A 667 -38.91 25.43 0.69
C GLN A 667 -39.58 25.96 -0.58
N THR A 668 -40.85 25.62 -0.80
CA THR A 668 -41.64 26.10 -1.93
C THR A 668 -42.02 27.57 -1.76
N GLN A 669 -42.28 28.00 -0.52
CA GLN A 669 -42.60 29.38 -0.15
C GLN A 669 -41.39 30.30 -0.25
N ARG A 670 -40.19 29.85 0.16
CA ARG A 670 -38.92 30.58 -0.11
C ARG A 670 -38.64 30.76 -1.59
N LYS A 671 -39.06 29.83 -2.44
CA LYS A 671 -38.90 29.94 -3.89
C LYS A 671 -39.86 30.97 -4.50
N LEU A 672 -41.05 31.14 -3.91
CA LEU A 672 -42.00 32.18 -4.29
C LEU A 672 -41.58 33.57 -3.78
N GLU A 673 -40.94 33.63 -2.61
CA GLU A 673 -40.43 34.88 -2.02
C GLU A 673 -39.13 35.36 -2.68
N MET A 674 -38.30 34.46 -3.23
CA MET A 674 -37.10 34.82 -3.99
C MET A 674 -37.35 35.34 -5.40
N ASP A 675 -38.52 35.08 -6.00
CA ASP A 675 -38.91 35.59 -7.32
C ASP A 675 -39.59 36.98 -7.25
N GLN A 676 -39.66 37.60 -6.07
CA GLN A 676 -40.10 38.99 -5.87
C GLN A 676 -39.00 39.81 -5.18
N GLU A 677 -38.29 40.63 -5.93
CA GLU A 677 -37.31 41.58 -5.38
C GLU A 677 -37.99 42.64 -4.50
N ASN A 678 -37.66 42.62 -3.20
CA ASN A 678 -37.15 43.73 -2.39
C ASN A 678 -37.48 43.49 -0.92
N THR A 679 -36.48 43.21 -0.08
CA THR A 679 -36.28 43.86 1.23
C THR A 679 -35.07 43.27 1.96
N THR A 680 -34.37 44.17 2.65
CA THR A 680 -33.24 44.01 3.56
C THR A 680 -33.46 42.98 4.70
N PRO A 681 -32.38 42.46 5.32
CA PRO A 681 -32.42 41.25 6.14
C PRO A 681 -33.12 41.46 7.49
N CYS A 682 -34.00 40.53 7.86
CA CYS A 682 -34.68 40.50 9.15
C CYS A 682 -33.82 39.79 10.21
N GLU A 683 -33.51 40.51 11.30
CA GLU A 683 -32.82 40.08 12.54
C GLU A 683 -33.40 38.82 13.23
N HIS A 684 -34.52 38.28 12.72
CA HIS A 684 -35.13 37.08 13.26
C HIS A 684 -34.29 35.81 12.99
N TRP A 685 -33.49 35.79 11.91
CA TRP A 685 -32.76 34.59 11.49
C TRP A 685 -31.56 34.23 12.38
N THR A 686 -30.84 35.25 12.87
CA THR A 686 -29.71 35.07 13.81
C THR A 686 -30.18 34.54 15.16
N THR A 687 -31.40 34.92 15.57
CA THR A 687 -31.99 34.48 16.85
C THR A 687 -32.49 33.02 16.77
N THR A 688 -33.01 32.59 15.62
CA THR A 688 -33.46 31.20 15.42
C THR A 688 -32.31 30.22 15.24
N LEU A 689 -31.19 30.61 14.62
CA LEU A 689 -29.98 29.78 14.55
C LEU A 689 -29.29 29.64 15.92
N ALA A 690 -29.21 30.71 16.71
CA ALA A 690 -28.67 30.66 18.08
C ALA A 690 -29.50 29.77 19.02
N GLN A 691 -30.82 29.68 18.82
CA GLN A 691 -31.69 28.76 19.59
C GLN A 691 -31.56 27.29 19.16
N LEU A 692 -31.23 27.03 17.89
CA LEU A 692 -30.99 25.68 17.37
C LEU A 692 -29.59 25.16 17.69
N GLU A 693 -28.57 26.03 17.80
CA GLU A 693 -27.24 25.65 18.27
C GLU A 693 -27.17 25.49 19.80
N GLY A 694 -28.04 26.20 20.54
CA GLY A 694 -28.11 26.12 22.00
C GLY A 694 -28.72 24.84 22.60
N THR A 695 -29.32 23.95 21.78
CA THR A 695 -30.00 22.74 22.27
C THR A 695 -29.22 21.43 22.09
N ASN A 696 -28.04 21.45 21.49
CA ASN A 696 -27.13 20.29 21.43
C ASN A 696 -26.26 20.16 22.69
N ARG A 697 -26.89 19.85 23.82
CA ARG A 697 -26.25 19.16 24.94
C ARG A 697 -27.00 17.86 25.22
N VAL A 698 -26.74 16.85 24.40
CA VAL A 698 -26.98 15.46 24.79
C VAL A 698 -25.62 14.80 25.00
N ARG A 699 -25.30 14.59 26.28
CA ARG A 699 -24.18 13.77 26.73
C ARG A 699 -24.22 12.41 26.03
N ARG A 700 -23.08 11.98 25.47
CA ARG A 700 -22.79 10.57 25.22
C ARG A 700 -23.05 9.79 26.52
N LYS A 701 -24.14 9.03 26.55
CA LYS A 701 -24.27 7.85 27.40
C LYS A 701 -24.71 6.69 26.51
N GLU A 702 -23.93 5.64 26.59
CA GLU A 702 -24.14 4.31 26.02
C GLU A 702 -25.57 3.83 26.32
N TYR A 703 -26.36 3.53 25.29
CA TYR A 703 -27.39 2.49 25.35
C TYR A 703 -27.61 1.94 23.93
N GLY A 704 -27.74 0.62 23.88
CA GLY A 704 -27.69 -0.20 22.67
C GLY A 704 -28.71 0.17 21.60
N ILE A 705 -28.32 -0.16 20.37
CA ILE A 705 -29.16 -0.12 19.17
C ILE A 705 -30.38 -1.00 19.42
N ALA A 706 -31.50 -0.38 19.81
CA ALA A 706 -32.80 -1.00 19.67
C ALA A 706 -33.10 -1.09 18.17
N LYS A 707 -33.17 -2.34 17.68
CA LYS A 707 -33.64 -2.72 16.35
C LYS A 707 -34.97 -2.01 16.06
N VAL A 708 -34.97 -1.02 15.17
CA VAL A 708 -36.20 -0.46 14.61
C VAL A 708 -36.77 -1.47 13.62
N THR A 709 -37.60 -2.39 14.12
CA THR A 709 -38.30 -3.40 13.33
C THR A 709 -39.71 -2.89 13.01
N GLY A 710 -39.82 -2.08 11.96
CA GLY A 710 -41.10 -1.69 11.39
C GLY A 710 -40.90 -1.32 9.91
N PRO A 711 -41.57 -1.98 8.95
CA PRO A 711 -41.39 -1.73 7.51
C PRO A 711 -41.74 -0.30 7.08
N GLU A 712 -42.53 0.43 7.88
CA GLU A 712 -42.98 1.78 7.55
C GLU A 712 -41.89 2.85 7.78
N HIS A 713 -40.98 2.66 8.73
CA HIS A 713 -39.90 3.62 9.02
C HIS A 713 -38.69 3.51 8.06
N VAL A 714 -38.55 2.38 7.35
CA VAL A 714 -37.53 2.19 6.31
C VAL A 714 -37.83 3.10 5.11
N LYS A 715 -39.11 3.28 4.79
CA LYS A 715 -39.55 4.12 3.67
C LYS A 715 -39.29 5.61 3.95
N ASP A 716 -39.53 6.06 5.18
CA ASP A 716 -39.30 7.45 5.59
C ASP A 716 -37.80 7.80 5.67
N ALA A 717 -36.96 6.90 6.18
CA ALA A 717 -35.51 7.08 6.19
C ALA A 717 -34.93 7.08 4.76
N TYR A 718 -35.48 6.25 3.86
CA TYR A 718 -35.11 6.21 2.45
C TYR A 718 -35.50 7.50 1.72
N LEU A 719 -36.72 8.01 1.94
CA LEU A 719 -37.18 9.29 1.38
C LEU A 719 -36.38 10.48 1.91
N LEU A 720 -36.04 10.49 3.21
CA LEU A 720 -35.20 11.54 3.79
C LEU A 720 -33.78 11.53 3.21
N ARG A 721 -33.19 10.34 3.02
CA ARG A 721 -31.87 10.19 2.37
C ARG A 721 -31.90 10.68 0.92
N ILE A 722 -32.98 10.41 0.18
CA ILE A 722 -33.18 10.93 -1.17
C ILE A 722 -33.34 12.46 -1.18
N CYS A 723 -34.11 13.02 -0.25
CA CYS A 723 -34.29 14.48 -0.14
C CYS A 723 -32.99 15.21 0.24
N ILE A 724 -32.18 14.65 1.14
CA ILE A 724 -30.88 15.20 1.53
C ILE A 724 -29.93 15.15 0.33
N GLN A 725 -29.80 13.97 -0.31
CA GLN A 725 -28.96 13.81 -1.50
C GLN A 725 -29.36 14.79 -2.60
N GLN A 726 -30.66 14.96 -2.88
CA GLN A 726 -31.13 15.88 -3.92
C GLN A 726 -30.90 17.37 -3.57
N ARG A 727 -30.91 17.74 -2.28
CA ARG A 727 -30.59 19.11 -1.85
C ARG A 727 -29.10 19.38 -2.02
N GLU A 728 -28.25 18.45 -1.61
CA GLU A 728 -26.80 18.50 -1.81
C GLU A 728 -26.45 18.55 -3.30
N ASP A 729 -27.09 17.71 -4.11
CA ASP A 729 -26.94 17.71 -5.56
C ASP A 729 -27.36 19.07 -6.15
N ARG A 730 -28.48 19.66 -5.73
CA ARG A 730 -28.93 20.98 -6.22
C ARG A 730 -27.96 22.10 -5.86
N GLN A 731 -27.44 22.10 -4.63
CA GLN A 731 -26.44 23.08 -4.19
C GLN A 731 -25.14 22.92 -4.98
N ARG A 732 -24.64 21.68 -5.10
CA ARG A 732 -23.44 21.34 -5.86
C ARG A 732 -23.58 21.69 -7.35
N VAL A 733 -24.75 21.46 -7.96
CA VAL A 733 -25.07 21.91 -9.34
C VAL A 733 -24.96 23.43 -9.44
N SER A 734 -25.52 24.17 -8.49
CA SER A 734 -25.49 25.65 -8.51
C SER A 734 -24.08 26.20 -8.39
N GLU A 735 -23.28 25.66 -7.46
CA GLU A 735 -21.89 26.04 -7.26
C GLU A 735 -21.05 25.72 -8.50
N LEU A 736 -21.19 24.52 -9.06
CA LEU A 736 -20.49 24.12 -10.28
C LEU A 736 -20.91 24.94 -11.49
N LEU A 737 -22.20 25.28 -11.64
CA LEU A 737 -22.66 26.18 -12.69
C LEU A 737 -22.06 27.57 -12.54
N ALA A 738 -22.01 28.12 -11.32
CA ALA A 738 -21.38 29.41 -11.05
C ALA A 738 -19.88 29.38 -11.40
N MET A 739 -19.16 28.32 -11.03
CA MET A 739 -17.75 28.14 -11.39
C MET A 739 -17.55 28.03 -12.91
N VAL A 740 -18.38 27.24 -13.61
CA VAL A 740 -18.31 27.10 -15.07
C VAL A 740 -18.60 28.44 -15.75
N VAL A 741 -19.60 29.19 -15.28
CA VAL A 741 -19.91 30.54 -15.78
C VAL A 741 -18.75 31.50 -15.53
N ALA A 742 -18.10 31.46 -14.37
CA ALA A 742 -16.92 32.27 -14.08
C ALA A 742 -15.72 31.92 -14.98
N VAL A 743 -15.49 30.63 -15.24
CA VAL A 743 -14.46 30.15 -16.19
C VAL A 743 -14.75 30.65 -17.62
N ILE A 744 -16.01 30.68 -18.04
CA ILE A 744 -16.40 31.22 -19.36
C ILE A 744 -16.30 32.75 -19.39
N GLY A 745 -16.71 33.44 -18.32
CA GLY A 745 -16.67 34.91 -18.21
C GLY A 745 -15.25 35.46 -18.27
N SER A 746 -14.33 34.88 -17.49
CA SER A 746 -12.90 35.27 -17.47
C SER A 746 -12.20 35.14 -18.83
N ALA A 747 -12.70 34.31 -19.74
CA ALA A 747 -12.16 34.20 -21.11
C ALA A 747 -12.63 35.34 -22.03
N LYS A 748 -13.79 35.94 -21.77
CA LYS A 748 -14.32 37.05 -22.58
C LYS A 748 -13.64 38.37 -22.24
N ASP A 749 -13.24 38.54 -20.99
CA ASP A 749 -12.61 39.77 -20.49
C ASP A 749 -11.09 39.78 -20.67
N GLY A 750 -10.62 39.23 -21.80
CA GLY A 750 -9.22 39.04 -22.14
C GLY A 750 -8.39 40.33 -22.36
N GLN A 751 -8.61 41.38 -21.58
CA GLN A 751 -7.70 42.50 -21.35
C GLN A 751 -7.95 43.05 -19.92
N HIS A 752 -6.98 42.87 -19.02
CA HIS A 752 -6.92 43.44 -17.66
C HIS A 752 -7.91 42.93 -16.59
N GLU A 753 -7.54 41.90 -15.83
CA GLU A 753 -7.66 41.81 -14.34
C GLU A 753 -7.63 40.34 -13.85
N THR A 754 -6.47 39.69 -13.92
CA THR A 754 -6.29 38.32 -13.39
C THR A 754 -5.82 38.29 -11.91
N LYS A 755 -6.15 39.32 -11.10
CA LYS A 755 -5.67 39.42 -9.70
C LYS A 755 -6.75 39.49 -8.61
N ARG A 756 -8.05 39.52 -8.92
CA ARG A 756 -9.09 39.73 -7.88
C ARG A 756 -10.01 38.54 -7.55
N LEU A 757 -9.87 37.40 -8.22
CA LEU A 757 -10.84 36.28 -8.10
C LEU A 757 -10.36 35.08 -7.26
N CYS A 758 -9.35 35.23 -6.40
CA CYS A 758 -8.80 34.13 -5.59
C CYS A 758 -9.27 34.05 -4.12
N VAL A 759 -10.24 34.83 -3.66
CA VAL A 759 -10.83 34.64 -2.32
C VAL A 759 -12.34 34.90 -2.35
N ALA A 760 -13.13 33.85 -2.53
CA ALA A 760 -14.53 33.75 -2.11
C ALA A 760 -14.91 32.26 -2.05
#